data_AF-A0AAU5G114-F1
#
_entry.id   AF-A0AAU5G114-F1
#
_cell.length_a   1.000
_cell.length_b   1.000
_cell.length_c   1.000
_cell.angle_alpha   90.00
_cell.angle_beta   90.00
_cell.angle_gamma   90.00
#
_symmetry.space_group_name_H-M   'P 1'
#
loop_
_entity.id
_entity.type
_entity.pdbx_description
1 polymer ?
#
loop_
_entity_poly.entity_id
_entity_poly.type
_entity_poly.pdbx_seq_one_letter_code
_entity_poly.pdbx_strand_id
1 'polypeptide(L)'
;MTADHTSSTPPEEMTTVVVDLGRPPYDTPALELRGPLGPARLEAALDHLAADNPDAPVWRHRIDRLGHEHHALRLAADDVHTPGDAFPYGLLADLLTRSTPARPAPTLVPTPLQRELLADADALPGRHLAQLAWAWHGPLDSERFHTAWQSVVDHESVLRTAFDDSCEPLLVRHEHTDAEVLWLPHGTARWPDVLEDDRRRGIDPRRPGALRVTVLAGAPAPTPPAEPARVLLTYHHALLDDWSARLLLRAFYRAYLADGRLPGGERRPDLRDYVRWLRRQDTAPARDFWTRAVPPRTAAAWPARHTAPAPAGPVGRTRLRLSAAQTERLAAWAARWGSTESGALQAVWSLLLYRAGGARAAAPVRFSVTASGRGIPFEGAPRMPAALSTAWPLSVEVAPHSTVATLLSDLRDRILERSAYEWLSPGQIRSWTAPQHHAANGTHSPTGTEDGTHSPTGTEDGTHSPTGTEDGTHSPTGTEDGTHSPTGTEDGTHSPTGTEDGTHSPTGTEDGTHSPTGTEDGTHSPTGTEDGTRSPTGTEDGTRSPTGTEDGTRSPTGTEDGTRSPTGTEDGTRSPTGTEDGTLLVFENRFRDPDDLTAALAARGIRVEHPETLGTPTAFPLTLVAHHDGDEQLVLTAVHDRSRIADATDVLTHSALLLGELPYVADDSTTVADLLRLLPAADTTTTPASPPPHPPAPPTARTPGHTPRRSPHCCRCGPPPTPGRAPSACSRPPTSPAPATTGSPAPTRAPKR
;
A
#
# COMPACT_ATOMS: atom_id res chain seq x y z
N MET A 1 -29.89 -62.99 11.12
CA MET A 1 -28.65 -63.20 10.32
C MET A 1 -28.84 -62.48 9.00
N THR A 2 -28.10 -61.40 8.81
CA THR A 2 -27.50 -60.89 7.54
C THR A 2 -26.82 -59.59 7.94
N ALA A 3 -25.50 -59.51 7.78
CA ALA A 3 -24.69 -58.34 8.10
C ALA A 3 -24.14 -57.74 6.80
N ASP A 4 -23.78 -56.45 6.87
CA ASP A 4 -22.81 -55.74 6.04
C ASP A 4 -23.10 -55.63 4.51
N HIS A 5 -22.63 -54.62 3.78
CA HIS A 5 -21.55 -53.67 4.07
C HIS A 5 -21.93 -52.21 3.81
N THR A 6 -21.72 -51.35 4.82
CA THR A 6 -21.48 -49.92 4.58
C THR A 6 -20.04 -49.73 4.13
N SER A 7 -19.83 -49.21 2.92
CA SER A 7 -18.50 -48.77 2.47
C SER A 7 -18.12 -47.47 3.17
N SER A 8 -17.50 -47.57 4.35
CA SER A 8 -16.70 -46.46 4.88
C SER A 8 -15.36 -46.46 4.14
N THR A 9 -15.12 -45.45 3.30
CA THR A 9 -13.75 -45.05 3.02
C THR A 9 -13.10 -44.67 4.36
N PRO A 10 -11.93 -45.22 4.71
CA PRO A 10 -11.22 -44.77 5.90
C PRO A 10 -10.80 -43.30 5.72
N PRO A 11 -10.55 -42.56 6.82
CA PRO A 11 -9.86 -41.27 6.69
C PRO A 11 -8.52 -41.49 5.99
N GLU A 12 -8.13 -40.58 5.09
CA GLU A 12 -6.80 -40.62 4.49
C GLU A 12 -5.75 -40.39 5.59
N GLU A 13 -5.07 -41.45 5.99
CA GLU A 13 -4.02 -41.39 7.01
C GLU A 13 -2.85 -40.54 6.49
N MET A 14 -2.50 -39.50 7.25
CA MET A 14 -1.49 -38.52 6.83
C MET A 14 -0.10 -39.16 6.76
N THR A 15 0.49 -39.16 5.55
CA THR A 15 1.89 -39.54 5.36
C THR A 15 2.80 -38.50 6.02
N THR A 16 3.54 -38.91 7.05
CA THR A 16 4.59 -38.11 7.70
C THR A 16 5.92 -38.41 7.01
N VAL A 17 6.68 -37.36 6.67
CA VAL A 17 7.99 -37.49 6.02
C VAL A 17 9.10 -37.10 6.99
N VAL A 18 10.08 -37.98 7.16
CA VAL A 18 11.32 -37.72 7.90
C VAL A 18 12.48 -37.76 6.90
N VAL A 19 13.15 -36.62 6.73
CA VAL A 19 14.32 -36.54 5.86
C VAL A 19 15.56 -36.93 6.67
N ASP A 20 16.09 -38.15 6.47
CA ASP A 20 17.40 -38.52 6.98
C ASP A 20 18.45 -38.33 5.87
N LEU A 21 19.15 -37.21 5.93
CA LEU A 21 20.22 -36.86 5.00
C LEU A 21 21.50 -37.70 5.23
N GLY A 22 21.50 -38.59 6.22
CA GLY A 22 22.64 -39.42 6.58
C GLY A 22 23.74 -38.64 7.29
N ARG A 23 24.70 -39.36 7.89
CA ARG A 23 25.97 -38.77 8.32
C ARG A 23 27.10 -39.30 7.42
N PRO A 24 27.98 -38.42 6.90
CA PRO A 24 29.12 -38.88 6.11
C PRO A 24 30.00 -39.83 6.96
N PRO A 25 30.62 -40.87 6.33
CA PRO A 25 31.06 -40.83 4.93
C PRO A 25 30.39 -41.83 3.97
N TYR A 26 29.40 -42.64 4.38
CA TYR A 26 28.98 -43.81 3.59
C TYR A 26 27.48 -44.04 3.38
N ASP A 27 26.58 -43.22 3.94
CA ASP A 27 25.15 -43.36 3.72
C ASP A 27 24.66 -42.49 2.54
N THR A 28 23.93 -43.10 1.61
CA THR A 28 23.20 -42.40 0.55
C THR A 28 21.98 -41.70 1.16
N PRO A 29 21.72 -40.41 0.87
CA PRO A 29 20.57 -39.68 1.43
C PRO A 29 19.26 -40.39 1.07
N ALA A 30 18.41 -40.60 2.09
CA ALA A 30 17.19 -41.39 1.98
C ALA A 30 16.00 -40.66 2.62
N LEU A 31 14.86 -40.67 1.93
CA LEU A 31 13.62 -40.12 2.46
C LEU A 31 12.89 -41.23 3.23
N GLU A 32 12.76 -41.09 4.55
CA GLU A 32 12.01 -42.04 5.38
C GLU A 32 10.53 -41.60 5.44
N LEU A 33 9.66 -42.41 4.85
CA LEU A 33 8.23 -42.15 4.71
C LEU A 33 7.45 -43.02 5.68
N ARG A 34 6.63 -42.41 6.54
CA ARG A 34 5.79 -43.09 7.53
C ARG A 34 4.31 -42.77 7.30
N GLY A 35 3.48 -43.80 7.13
CA GLY A 35 2.09 -43.71 6.67
C GLY A 35 1.90 -44.32 5.28
N PRO A 36 0.66 -44.40 4.77
CA PRO A 36 0.39 -45.00 3.46
C PRO A 36 0.93 -44.14 2.33
N LEU A 37 1.72 -44.75 1.43
CA LEU A 37 2.21 -44.14 0.20
C LEU A 37 1.57 -44.82 -1.02
N GLY A 38 0.58 -44.17 -1.63
CA GLY A 38 0.05 -44.59 -2.92
C GLY A 38 1.07 -44.34 -4.04
N PRO A 39 1.40 -45.30 -4.92
CA PRO A 39 2.41 -45.12 -5.96
C PRO A 39 2.10 -43.93 -6.89
N ALA A 40 0.83 -43.70 -7.23
CA ALA A 40 0.41 -42.56 -8.05
C ALA A 40 0.73 -41.18 -7.42
N ARG A 41 0.79 -41.07 -6.08
CA ARG A 41 1.14 -39.82 -5.39
C ARG A 41 2.64 -39.53 -5.48
N LEU A 42 3.47 -40.58 -5.48
CA LEU A 42 4.91 -40.44 -5.67
C LEU A 42 5.24 -40.08 -7.12
N GLU A 43 4.66 -40.77 -8.10
CA GLU A 43 4.87 -40.45 -9.52
C GLU A 43 4.45 -39.01 -9.81
N ALA A 44 3.27 -38.56 -9.36
CA ALA A 44 2.81 -37.18 -9.57
C ALA A 44 3.73 -36.12 -8.90
N ALA A 45 4.34 -36.44 -7.76
CA ALA A 45 5.31 -35.55 -7.11
C ALA A 45 6.64 -35.48 -7.88
N LEU A 46 7.07 -36.59 -8.48
CA LEU A 46 8.27 -36.66 -9.32
C LEU A 46 8.06 -36.01 -10.69
N ASP A 47 6.88 -36.16 -11.29
CA ASP A 47 6.49 -35.50 -12.55
C ASP A 47 6.50 -33.97 -12.40
N HIS A 48 5.95 -33.45 -11.31
CA HIS A 48 5.98 -32.01 -11.02
C HIS A 48 7.41 -31.50 -10.80
N LEU A 49 8.24 -32.26 -10.10
CA LEU A 49 9.65 -31.97 -9.93
C LEU A 49 10.43 -31.94 -11.26
N ALA A 50 10.10 -32.85 -12.19
CA ALA A 50 10.70 -32.88 -13.52
C ALA A 50 10.22 -31.71 -14.41
N ALA A 51 8.96 -31.30 -14.28
CA ALA A 51 8.40 -30.14 -14.99
C ALA A 51 9.06 -28.83 -14.55
N ASP A 52 9.30 -28.66 -13.25
CA ASP A 52 9.93 -27.47 -12.67
C ASP A 52 11.47 -27.44 -12.88
N ASN A 53 12.08 -28.55 -13.33
CA ASN A 53 13.54 -28.68 -13.52
C ASN A 53 13.88 -29.40 -14.84
N PRO A 54 13.56 -28.82 -16.02
CA PRO A 54 13.68 -29.49 -17.31
C PRO A 54 15.13 -29.87 -17.70
N ASP A 55 16.14 -29.18 -17.16
CA ASP A 55 17.57 -29.45 -17.40
C ASP A 55 18.19 -30.45 -16.40
N ALA A 56 17.39 -31.01 -15.47
CA ALA A 56 17.90 -31.94 -14.47
C ALA A 56 18.18 -33.35 -15.04
N PRO A 57 19.16 -34.10 -14.48
CA PRO A 57 19.39 -35.48 -14.87
C PRO A 57 18.20 -36.38 -14.48
N VAL A 58 17.94 -37.43 -15.26
CA VAL A 58 16.83 -38.36 -15.02
C VAL A 58 17.02 -39.10 -13.68
N TRP A 59 16.29 -38.64 -12.65
CA TRP A 59 16.40 -39.17 -11.29
C TRP A 59 15.77 -40.57 -11.17
N ARG A 60 16.62 -41.61 -11.18
CA ARG A 60 16.18 -42.98 -10.90
C ARG A 60 15.98 -43.17 -9.40
N HIS A 61 14.80 -43.64 -9.01
CA HIS A 61 14.44 -43.88 -7.62
C HIS A 61 14.12 -45.35 -7.34
N ARG A 62 14.27 -45.77 -6.08
CA ARG A 62 13.92 -47.09 -5.56
C ARG A 62 13.21 -46.94 -4.23
N ILE A 63 12.11 -47.67 -4.05
CA ILE A 63 11.34 -47.71 -2.81
C ILE A 63 11.63 -49.05 -2.10
N ASP A 64 12.32 -49.00 -0.97
CA ASP A 64 12.45 -50.15 -0.07
C ASP A 64 11.30 -50.11 0.95
N ARG A 65 10.40 -51.10 0.93
CA ARG A 65 9.31 -51.20 1.92
C ARG A 65 9.85 -51.83 3.21
N LEU A 66 9.95 -51.02 4.27
CA LEU A 66 10.45 -51.39 5.59
C LEU A 66 9.34 -51.84 6.56
N GLY A 67 8.06 -51.59 6.22
CA GLY A 67 6.89 -52.02 6.97
C GLY A 67 5.58 -51.78 6.21
N HIS A 68 4.44 -51.94 6.89
CA HIS A 68 3.10 -51.70 6.32
C HIS A 68 2.92 -50.22 5.93
N GLU A 69 3.37 -49.32 6.79
CA GLU A 69 3.34 -47.86 6.65
C GLU A 69 4.75 -47.28 6.82
N HIS A 70 5.77 -47.97 6.32
CA HIS A 70 7.15 -47.51 6.42
C HIS A 70 7.89 -47.84 5.13
N HIS A 71 8.37 -46.80 4.44
CA HIS A 71 9.08 -46.90 3.18
C HIS A 71 10.32 -46.02 3.20
N ALA A 72 11.43 -46.48 2.64
CA ALA A 72 12.61 -45.67 2.38
C ALA A 72 12.73 -45.43 0.87
N LEU A 73 12.70 -44.16 0.46
CA LEU A 73 12.99 -43.76 -0.91
C LEU A 73 14.49 -43.48 -1.04
N ARG A 74 15.15 -44.15 -1.98
CA ARG A 74 16.57 -44.00 -2.28
C ARG A 74 16.74 -43.66 -3.75
N LEU A 75 17.63 -42.72 -4.08
CA LEU A 75 18.01 -42.46 -5.46
C LEU A 75 19.16 -43.39 -5.87
N ALA A 76 19.06 -43.94 -7.07
CA ALA A 76 20.09 -44.79 -7.64
C ALA A 76 21.12 -43.92 -8.37
N ALA A 77 22.35 -43.88 -7.84
CA ALA A 77 23.48 -43.21 -8.48
C ALA A 77 24.05 -44.09 -9.60
N ASP A 78 23.40 -44.09 -10.76
CA ASP A 78 23.93 -44.70 -11.98
C ASP A 78 24.98 -43.75 -12.60
N ASP A 79 26.24 -44.00 -12.23
CA ASP A 79 27.50 -43.47 -12.79
C ASP A 79 27.76 -41.94 -12.74
N VAL A 80 28.67 -41.59 -11.82
CA VAL A 80 29.65 -40.48 -11.88
C VAL A 80 29.12 -39.04 -12.09
N HIS A 81 29.30 -38.21 -11.04
CA HIS A 81 29.23 -36.74 -11.05
C HIS A 81 27.87 -36.04 -10.89
N THR A 82 26.91 -36.64 -10.18
CA THR A 82 25.86 -35.87 -9.48
C THR A 82 26.04 -36.03 -7.96
N PRO A 83 26.45 -34.99 -7.21
CA PRO A 83 26.39 -35.04 -5.75
C PRO A 83 24.92 -35.13 -5.31
N GLY A 84 24.64 -35.93 -4.28
CA GLY A 84 23.29 -36.10 -3.74
C GLY A 84 22.65 -34.79 -3.24
N ASP A 85 23.48 -33.78 -2.99
CA ASP A 85 23.10 -32.42 -2.56
C ASP A 85 22.26 -31.66 -3.61
N ALA A 86 22.24 -32.11 -4.87
CA ALA A 86 21.51 -31.43 -5.96
C ALA A 86 20.04 -31.85 -6.10
N PHE A 87 19.58 -32.89 -5.39
CA PHE A 87 18.17 -33.32 -5.47
C PHE A 87 17.32 -32.56 -4.43
N PRO A 88 16.18 -31.96 -4.82
CA PRO A 88 15.36 -31.14 -3.93
C PRO A 88 14.48 -31.98 -2.97
N TYR A 89 15.12 -32.72 -2.06
CA TYR A 89 14.45 -33.57 -1.06
C TYR A 89 13.39 -32.85 -0.23
N GLY A 90 13.59 -31.55 0.07
CA GLY A 90 12.60 -30.72 0.76
C GLY A 90 11.32 -30.52 -0.06
N LEU A 91 11.45 -30.19 -1.35
CA LEU A 91 10.30 -30.00 -2.23
C LEU A 91 9.55 -31.32 -2.47
N LEU A 92 10.28 -32.44 -2.58
CA LEU A 92 9.65 -33.77 -2.64
C LEU A 92 8.89 -34.09 -1.34
N ALA A 93 9.44 -33.77 -0.17
CA ALA A 93 8.75 -33.93 1.11
C ALA A 93 7.47 -33.08 1.19
N ASP A 94 7.52 -31.82 0.73
CA ASP A 94 6.36 -30.93 0.68
C ASP A 94 5.28 -31.43 -0.29
N LEU A 95 5.65 -32.05 -1.41
CA LEU A 95 4.71 -32.63 -2.37
C LEU A 95 4.08 -33.93 -1.86
N LEU A 96 4.86 -34.77 -1.19
CA LEU A 96 4.37 -36.02 -0.60
C LEU A 96 3.51 -35.80 0.66
N THR A 97 3.69 -34.67 1.37
CA THR A 97 2.85 -34.28 2.51
C THR A 97 1.63 -33.47 2.12
N ARG A 98 1.69 -32.62 1.07
CA ARG A 98 0.54 -31.86 0.54
C ARG A 98 -0.64 -32.78 0.25
N SER A 99 -1.71 -32.67 1.05
CA SER A 99 -2.98 -33.37 0.78
C SER A 99 -3.56 -32.86 -0.53
N THR A 100 -3.61 -33.72 -1.55
CA THR A 100 -4.26 -33.41 -2.82
C THR A 100 -5.76 -33.27 -2.55
N PRO A 101 -6.38 -32.09 -2.77
CA PRO A 101 -7.81 -31.97 -2.57
C PRO A 101 -8.51 -32.84 -3.63
N ALA A 102 -9.29 -33.83 -3.19
CA ALA A 102 -10.00 -34.80 -4.04
C ALA A 102 -11.10 -34.16 -4.93
N ARG A 103 -11.18 -32.83 -4.97
CA ARG A 103 -12.02 -32.01 -5.84
C ARG A 103 -11.32 -30.67 -6.05
N PRO A 104 -11.37 -30.06 -7.26
CA PRO A 104 -10.93 -28.68 -7.43
C PRO A 104 -11.69 -27.78 -6.46
N ALA A 105 -10.94 -26.99 -5.69
CA ALA A 105 -11.52 -26.04 -4.74
C ALA A 105 -12.45 -25.07 -5.47
N PRO A 106 -13.61 -24.70 -4.89
CA PRO A 106 -14.57 -23.86 -5.57
C PRO A 106 -14.01 -22.44 -5.77
N THR A 107 -13.67 -22.11 -7.01
CA THR A 107 -13.13 -20.79 -7.39
C THR A 107 -14.24 -19.77 -7.67
N LEU A 108 -13.91 -18.49 -7.47
CA LEU A 108 -14.73 -17.33 -7.80
C LEU A 108 -13.86 -16.32 -8.54
N VAL A 109 -14.44 -15.55 -9.47
CA VAL A 109 -13.73 -14.39 -10.03
C VAL A 109 -13.82 -13.24 -9.02
N PRO A 110 -12.70 -12.63 -8.59
CA PRO A 110 -12.71 -11.48 -7.69
C PRO A 110 -13.42 -10.27 -8.29
N THR A 111 -14.00 -9.45 -7.41
CA THR A 111 -14.65 -8.21 -7.84
C THR A 111 -13.63 -7.22 -8.42
N PRO A 112 -14.05 -6.21 -9.20
CA PRO A 112 -13.15 -5.16 -9.68
C PRO A 112 -12.37 -4.49 -8.56
N LEU A 113 -13.01 -4.22 -7.42
CA LEU A 113 -12.38 -3.67 -6.23
C LEU A 113 -11.30 -4.61 -5.67
N GLN A 114 -11.58 -5.91 -5.57
CA GLN A 114 -10.61 -6.88 -5.07
C GLN A 114 -9.38 -7.01 -5.97
N ARG A 115 -9.55 -6.92 -7.30
CA ARG A 115 -8.42 -6.91 -8.25
C ARG A 115 -7.59 -5.63 -8.15
N GLU A 116 -8.22 -4.48 -7.97
CA GLU A 116 -7.52 -3.21 -7.74
C GLU A 116 -6.72 -3.21 -6.43
N LEU A 117 -7.31 -3.71 -5.34
CA LEU A 117 -6.65 -3.82 -4.04
C LEU A 117 -5.52 -4.87 -4.01
N LEU A 118 -5.61 -5.93 -4.82
CA LEU A 118 -4.51 -6.86 -5.00
C LEU A 118 -3.36 -6.21 -5.80
N ALA A 119 -3.67 -5.55 -6.92
CA ALA A 119 -2.66 -4.91 -7.76
C ALA A 119 -1.88 -3.79 -7.04
N ASP A 120 -2.54 -2.96 -6.21
CA ASP A 120 -1.85 -1.93 -5.41
C ASP A 120 -1.06 -2.53 -4.22
N ALA A 121 -1.45 -3.70 -3.71
CA ALA A 121 -0.66 -4.45 -2.73
C ALA A 121 0.58 -5.11 -3.35
N ASP A 122 0.48 -5.59 -4.59
CA ASP A 122 1.58 -6.18 -5.36
C ASP A 122 2.62 -5.13 -5.77
N ALA A 123 2.16 -3.94 -6.21
CA ALA A 123 3.04 -2.84 -6.57
C ALA A 123 3.82 -2.27 -5.38
N LEU A 124 3.23 -2.31 -4.18
CA LEU A 124 3.79 -1.70 -2.97
C LEU A 124 3.47 -2.57 -1.72
N PRO A 125 4.32 -3.56 -1.43
CA PRO A 125 4.13 -4.49 -0.31
C PRO A 125 3.88 -3.78 1.03
N GLY A 126 2.87 -4.26 1.76
CA GLY A 126 2.46 -3.70 3.05
C GLY A 126 1.39 -2.59 2.97
N ARG A 127 0.98 -2.16 1.77
CA ARG A 127 -0.29 -1.44 1.59
C ARG A 127 -1.47 -2.32 1.92
N HIS A 128 -2.65 -1.70 2.04
CA HIS A 128 -3.92 -2.39 2.30
C HIS A 128 -3.99 -3.26 3.57
N LEU A 129 -3.05 -3.10 4.50
CA LEU A 129 -3.12 -3.70 5.83
C LEU A 129 -3.76 -2.74 6.84
N ALA A 130 -4.88 -3.15 7.42
CA ALA A 130 -5.50 -2.47 8.54
C ALA A 130 -5.19 -3.17 9.86
N GLN A 131 -5.21 -2.36 10.93
CA GLN A 131 -5.04 -2.80 12.31
C GLN A 131 -6.14 -2.21 13.19
N LEU A 132 -6.78 -3.06 13.97
CA LEU A 132 -7.78 -2.71 14.98
C LEU A 132 -7.25 -3.13 16.36
N ALA A 133 -7.25 -2.22 17.33
CA ALA A 133 -6.61 -2.41 18.63
C ALA A 133 -7.53 -2.07 19.80
N TRP A 134 -7.51 -2.88 20.87
CA TRP A 134 -8.25 -2.61 22.11
C TRP A 134 -7.55 -3.21 23.33
N ALA A 135 -8.00 -2.83 24.54
CA ALA A 135 -7.65 -3.51 25.77
C ALA A 135 -8.75 -4.45 26.25
N TRP A 136 -8.33 -5.55 26.85
CA TRP A 136 -9.17 -6.53 27.53
C TRP A 136 -8.86 -6.51 29.03
N HIS A 137 -9.86 -6.12 29.83
CA HIS A 137 -9.81 -6.10 31.28
C HIS A 137 -10.58 -7.30 31.85
N GLY A 138 -10.03 -7.94 32.89
CA GLY A 138 -10.64 -9.12 33.52
C GLY A 138 -10.07 -10.44 32.99
N PRO A 139 -10.73 -11.58 33.25
CA PRO A 139 -10.22 -12.89 32.91
C PRO A 139 -10.15 -13.10 31.39
N LEU A 140 -9.04 -13.68 30.93
CA LEU A 140 -8.79 -14.01 29.53
C LEU A 140 -8.29 -15.45 29.44
N ASP A 141 -9.14 -16.33 28.92
CA ASP A 141 -8.91 -17.77 28.76
C ASP A 141 -8.32 -18.02 27.38
N SER A 142 -7.05 -18.39 27.29
CA SER A 142 -6.30 -18.52 26.02
C SER A 142 -6.86 -19.62 25.11
N GLU A 143 -7.22 -20.77 25.68
CA GLU A 143 -7.80 -21.91 24.94
C GLU A 143 -9.17 -21.54 24.36
N ARG A 144 -10.02 -20.90 25.18
CA ARG A 144 -11.32 -20.41 24.72
C ARG A 144 -11.19 -19.29 23.69
N PHE A 145 -10.20 -18.43 23.84
CA PHE A 145 -9.91 -17.34 22.89
C PHE A 145 -9.49 -17.91 21.53
N HIS A 146 -8.55 -18.86 21.50
CA HIS A 146 -8.14 -19.55 20.28
C HIS A 146 -9.32 -20.30 19.64
N THR A 147 -10.02 -21.13 20.42
CA THR A 147 -11.16 -21.92 19.93
C THR A 147 -12.29 -21.02 19.38
N ALA A 148 -12.55 -19.88 20.01
CA ALA A 148 -13.53 -18.91 19.52
C ALA A 148 -13.13 -18.31 18.16
N TRP A 149 -11.85 -17.95 17.96
CA TRP A 149 -11.38 -17.48 16.65
C TRP A 149 -11.38 -18.57 15.59
N GLN A 150 -10.96 -19.80 15.93
CA GLN A 150 -11.09 -20.95 15.02
C GLN A 150 -12.54 -21.15 14.60
N SER A 151 -13.48 -21.09 15.56
CA SER A 151 -14.90 -21.21 15.24
C SER A 151 -15.40 -20.09 14.32
N VAL A 152 -14.87 -18.87 14.40
CA VAL A 152 -15.19 -17.79 13.43
C VAL A 152 -14.64 -18.11 12.04
N VAL A 153 -13.38 -18.55 11.94
CA VAL A 153 -12.75 -18.99 10.68
C VAL A 153 -13.52 -20.14 10.02
N ASP A 154 -13.96 -21.12 10.82
CA ASP A 154 -14.75 -22.28 10.39
C ASP A 154 -16.14 -21.92 9.86
N HIS A 155 -16.70 -20.78 10.25
CA HIS A 155 -18.01 -20.31 9.78
C HIS A 155 -17.89 -19.30 8.62
N GLU A 156 -16.93 -18.38 8.68
CA GLU A 156 -16.85 -17.23 7.77
C GLU A 156 -15.93 -17.54 6.57
N SER A 157 -16.55 -17.92 5.44
CA SER A 157 -15.83 -18.42 4.26
C SER A 157 -14.75 -17.49 3.69
N VAL A 158 -14.87 -16.17 3.89
CA VAL A 158 -13.87 -15.18 3.44
C VAL A 158 -12.51 -15.37 4.13
N LEU A 159 -12.49 -15.88 5.38
CA LEU A 159 -11.24 -16.14 6.11
C LEU A 159 -10.46 -17.35 5.57
N ARG A 160 -11.17 -18.27 4.89
CA ARG A 160 -10.61 -19.40 4.13
C ARG A 160 -10.52 -19.10 2.62
N THR A 161 -10.66 -17.85 2.21
CA THR A 161 -10.52 -17.46 0.80
C THR A 161 -9.16 -16.77 0.60
N ALA A 162 -8.48 -17.13 -0.47
CA ALA A 162 -7.22 -16.54 -0.91
C ALA A 162 -7.28 -16.26 -2.42
N PHE A 163 -6.38 -15.42 -2.93
CA PHE A 163 -6.15 -15.35 -4.38
C PHE A 163 -5.21 -16.48 -4.81
N ASP A 164 -5.31 -16.96 -6.05
CA ASP A 164 -4.28 -17.82 -6.64
C ASP A 164 -3.14 -17.01 -7.30
N ASP A 165 -2.06 -17.71 -7.63
CA ASP A 165 -0.85 -17.14 -8.23
C ASP A 165 -0.96 -16.95 -9.76
N SER A 166 -2.18 -17.03 -10.34
CA SER A 166 -2.36 -16.91 -11.78
C SER A 166 -2.31 -15.46 -12.26
N CYS A 167 -1.99 -15.25 -13.55
CA CYS A 167 -1.93 -13.91 -14.15
C CYS A 167 -3.29 -13.17 -14.15
N GLU A 168 -4.40 -13.90 -14.11
CA GLU A 168 -5.75 -13.36 -13.87
C GLU A 168 -6.29 -13.95 -12.55
N PRO A 169 -5.83 -13.45 -11.38
CA PRO A 169 -5.96 -14.16 -10.12
C PRO A 169 -7.41 -14.46 -9.76
N LEU A 170 -7.71 -15.73 -9.46
CA LEU A 170 -9.01 -16.19 -8.99
C LEU A 170 -9.03 -16.27 -7.46
N LEU A 171 -10.21 -16.18 -6.87
CA LEU A 171 -10.42 -16.44 -5.46
C LEU A 171 -10.65 -17.93 -5.24
N VAL A 172 -9.72 -18.59 -4.55
CA VAL A 172 -9.80 -20.00 -4.13
C VAL A 172 -10.34 -20.07 -2.71
N ARG A 173 -11.41 -20.85 -2.49
CA ARG A 173 -11.93 -21.10 -1.14
C ARG A 173 -11.48 -22.47 -0.63
N HIS A 174 -10.60 -22.44 0.37
CA HIS A 174 -10.09 -23.60 1.09
C HIS A 174 -11.19 -24.22 1.98
N GLU A 175 -11.11 -25.52 2.26
CA GLU A 175 -12.06 -26.20 3.15
C GLU A 175 -11.77 -25.90 4.62
N HIS A 176 -10.48 -25.89 4.99
CA HIS A 176 -9.96 -25.60 6.31
C HIS A 176 -8.84 -24.54 6.24
N THR A 177 -8.71 -23.76 7.31
CA THR A 177 -7.49 -23.00 7.64
C THR A 177 -7.48 -22.77 9.14
N ASP A 178 -6.30 -22.74 9.75
CA ASP A 178 -6.18 -22.46 11.18
C ASP A 178 -6.26 -20.95 11.45
N ALA A 179 -6.84 -20.58 12.60
CA ALA A 179 -6.91 -19.20 13.05
C ALA A 179 -5.55 -18.77 13.63
N GLU A 180 -4.91 -17.78 13.01
CA GLU A 180 -3.61 -17.33 13.48
C GLU A 180 -3.74 -16.42 14.73
N VAL A 181 -3.48 -16.99 15.91
CA VAL A 181 -3.51 -16.28 17.20
C VAL A 181 -2.14 -16.36 17.90
N LEU A 182 -1.39 -15.26 17.86
CA LEU A 182 -0.11 -15.11 18.54
C LEU A 182 -0.31 -14.61 19.97
N TRP A 183 0.18 -15.35 20.98
CA TRP A 183 0.22 -14.91 22.37
C TRP A 183 1.62 -14.48 22.79
N LEU A 184 1.76 -13.21 23.17
CA LEU A 184 2.98 -12.60 23.71
C LEU A 184 2.85 -12.45 25.23
N PRO A 185 3.74 -13.07 26.05
CA PRO A 185 3.73 -12.89 27.49
C PRO A 185 3.97 -11.43 27.90
N HIS A 186 3.45 -11.05 29.08
CA HIS A 186 3.62 -9.70 29.61
C HIS A 186 5.11 -9.32 29.72
N GLY A 187 5.45 -8.10 29.29
CA GLY A 187 6.82 -7.56 29.36
C GLY A 187 7.78 -8.05 28.28
N THR A 188 7.36 -8.92 27.35
CA THR A 188 8.22 -9.42 26.26
C THR A 188 8.47 -8.41 25.14
N ALA A 189 7.51 -7.51 24.89
CA ALA A 189 7.60 -6.41 23.94
C ALA A 189 6.82 -5.20 24.46
N ARG A 190 7.16 -3.99 23.99
CA ARG A 190 6.33 -2.80 24.25
C ARG A 190 5.24 -2.73 23.20
N TRP A 191 4.05 -2.24 23.58
CA TRP A 191 2.91 -2.18 22.66
C TRP A 191 3.18 -1.47 21.31
N PRO A 192 3.90 -0.32 21.24
CA PRO A 192 4.21 0.31 19.96
C PRO A 192 5.09 -0.56 19.04
N ASP A 193 5.97 -1.38 19.62
CA ASP A 193 6.84 -2.28 18.85
C ASP A 193 6.00 -3.42 18.26
N VAL A 194 5.10 -4.03 19.06
CA VAL A 194 4.16 -5.07 18.60
C VAL A 194 3.30 -4.61 17.42
N LEU A 195 2.75 -3.39 17.48
CA LEU A 195 1.94 -2.83 16.40
C LEU A 195 2.72 -2.75 15.08
N GLU A 196 3.99 -2.36 15.16
CA GLU A 196 4.83 -2.07 14.00
C GLU A 196 5.53 -3.33 13.46
N ASP A 197 5.95 -4.25 14.33
CA ASP A 197 6.46 -5.57 13.93
C ASP A 197 5.38 -6.40 13.23
N ASP A 198 4.14 -6.38 13.75
CA ASP A 198 3.01 -7.05 13.12
C ASP A 198 2.66 -6.42 11.76
N ARG A 199 2.72 -5.08 11.63
CA ARG A 199 2.57 -4.38 10.34
C ARG A 199 3.65 -4.79 9.35
N ARG A 200 4.93 -4.80 9.76
CA ARG A 200 6.07 -5.22 8.93
C ARG A 200 5.98 -6.66 8.46
N ARG A 201 5.46 -7.55 9.30
CA ARG A 201 5.26 -8.97 8.95
C ARG A 201 4.22 -9.16 7.83
N GLY A 202 3.26 -8.24 7.71
CA GLY A 202 2.24 -8.27 6.68
C GLY A 202 1.25 -9.43 6.77
N ILE A 203 0.40 -9.53 5.74
CA ILE A 203 -0.49 -10.65 5.43
C ILE A 203 -0.47 -10.79 3.92
N ASP A 204 -0.12 -11.98 3.43
CA ASP A 204 -0.14 -12.31 2.00
C ASP A 204 -1.57 -12.72 1.59
N PRO A 205 -2.28 -11.96 0.74
CA PRO A 205 -3.64 -12.29 0.34
C PRO A 205 -3.74 -13.53 -0.57
N ARG A 206 -2.61 -14.08 -1.05
CA ARG A 206 -2.56 -15.36 -1.78
C ARG A 206 -2.54 -16.58 -0.86
N ARG A 207 -2.51 -16.37 0.46
CA ARG A 207 -2.64 -17.43 1.47
C ARG A 207 -3.96 -17.29 2.23
N PRO A 208 -4.62 -18.41 2.60
CA PRO A 208 -5.78 -18.35 3.47
C PRO A 208 -5.36 -17.82 4.85
N GLY A 209 -6.30 -17.22 5.59
CA GLY A 209 -5.99 -16.45 6.79
C GLY A 209 -5.80 -14.95 6.52
N ALA A 210 -6.80 -14.31 5.89
CA ALA A 210 -6.84 -12.87 5.62
C ALA A 210 -6.80 -11.94 6.86
N LEU A 211 -6.66 -12.53 8.05
CA LEU A 211 -6.77 -11.90 9.37
C LEU A 211 -5.90 -12.67 10.36
N ARG A 212 -5.13 -11.92 11.17
CA ARG A 212 -4.30 -12.40 12.28
C ARG A 212 -4.68 -11.70 13.58
N VAL A 213 -4.55 -12.40 14.70
CA VAL A 213 -4.74 -11.86 16.05
C VAL A 213 -3.42 -11.93 16.83
N THR A 214 -3.01 -10.82 17.44
CA THR A 214 -1.85 -10.78 18.34
C THR A 214 -2.29 -10.27 19.71
N VAL A 215 -2.06 -11.06 20.77
CA VAL A 215 -2.44 -10.75 22.16
C VAL A 215 -1.18 -10.52 22.98
N LEU A 216 -0.98 -9.31 23.50
CA LEU A 216 0.01 -9.02 24.53
C LEU A 216 -0.63 -9.15 25.90
N ALA A 217 -0.19 -10.12 26.70
CA ALA A 217 -0.78 -10.42 28.00
C ALA A 217 -0.61 -9.26 29.00
N GLY A 218 -1.65 -9.04 29.80
CA GLY A 218 -1.65 -8.07 30.90
C GLY A 218 -0.79 -8.51 32.08
N ALA A 219 -0.41 -7.56 32.93
CA ALA A 219 0.39 -7.85 34.13
C ALA A 219 -0.43 -8.66 35.15
N PRO A 220 0.04 -9.83 35.63
CA PRO A 220 -0.62 -10.57 36.69
C PRO A 220 -0.46 -9.83 38.03
N ALA A 221 -1.47 -9.04 38.42
CA ALA A 221 -1.44 -8.25 39.65
C ALA A 221 -2.29 -8.88 40.77
N PRO A 222 -1.73 -9.09 41.98
CA PRO A 222 -2.49 -9.57 43.14
C PRO A 222 -3.41 -8.49 43.76
N THR A 223 -3.27 -7.23 43.34
CA THR A 223 -4.13 -6.11 43.74
C THR A 223 -4.37 -5.19 42.54
N PRO A 224 -5.61 -4.72 42.31
CA PRO A 224 -5.95 -3.87 41.16
C PRO A 224 -5.42 -2.44 41.28
N PRO A 225 -5.28 -1.71 40.15
CA PRO A 225 -5.56 -2.17 38.78
C PRO A 225 -4.44 -3.05 38.21
N ALA A 226 -4.82 -4.23 37.70
CA ALA A 226 -3.96 -5.01 36.84
C ALA A 226 -3.83 -4.31 35.48
N GLU A 227 -2.69 -4.40 34.82
CA GLU A 227 -2.60 -3.94 33.43
C GLU A 227 -3.46 -4.84 32.53
N PRO A 228 -4.31 -4.28 31.65
CA PRO A 228 -5.13 -5.09 30.76
C PRO A 228 -4.28 -5.77 29.69
N ALA A 229 -4.75 -6.91 29.19
CA ALA A 229 -4.18 -7.48 27.97
C ALA A 229 -4.48 -6.53 26.79
N ARG A 230 -3.56 -6.39 25.85
CA ARG A 230 -3.75 -5.63 24.61
C ARG A 230 -3.98 -6.62 23.47
N VAL A 231 -5.01 -6.40 22.68
CA VAL A 231 -5.34 -7.23 21.53
C VAL A 231 -5.22 -6.41 20.26
N LEU A 232 -4.51 -6.96 19.29
CA LEU A 232 -4.33 -6.46 17.94
C LEU A 232 -5.01 -7.43 16.98
N LEU A 233 -5.80 -6.88 16.06
CA LEU A 233 -6.40 -7.59 14.94
C LEU A 233 -5.88 -6.95 13.65
N THR A 234 -5.12 -7.71 12.87
CA THR A 234 -4.55 -7.25 11.60
C THR A 234 -5.23 -7.98 10.45
N TYR A 235 -5.59 -7.28 9.37
CA TYR A 235 -6.32 -7.87 8.24
C TYR A 235 -6.03 -7.14 6.92
N HIS A 236 -6.29 -7.82 5.80
CA HIS A 236 -5.98 -7.32 4.46
C HIS A 236 -7.23 -6.83 3.70
N HIS A 237 -7.23 -5.57 3.25
CA HIS A 237 -8.39 -4.92 2.60
C HIS A 237 -8.87 -5.59 1.33
N ALA A 238 -8.02 -6.32 0.60
CA ALA A 238 -8.44 -7.10 -0.58
C ALA A 238 -9.47 -8.22 -0.27
N LEU A 239 -9.66 -8.57 1.01
CA LEU A 239 -10.65 -9.57 1.45
C LEU A 239 -11.59 -9.04 2.55
N LEU A 240 -11.15 -8.10 3.40
CA LEU A 240 -11.89 -7.60 4.57
C LEU A 240 -11.75 -6.10 4.74
N ASP A 241 -12.86 -5.36 4.82
CA ASP A 241 -12.87 -3.95 5.22
C ASP A 241 -13.11 -3.74 6.74
N ASP A 242 -13.03 -2.49 7.21
CA ASP A 242 -13.16 -2.14 8.64
C ASP A 242 -14.47 -2.63 9.26
N TRP A 243 -15.57 -2.59 8.49
CA TRP A 243 -16.87 -3.11 8.93
C TRP A 243 -16.86 -4.63 9.05
N SER A 244 -16.18 -5.33 8.14
CA SER A 244 -15.96 -6.78 8.22
C SER A 244 -15.17 -7.16 9.46
N ALA A 245 -14.08 -6.45 9.77
CA ALA A 245 -13.31 -6.68 10.99
C ALA A 245 -14.17 -6.53 12.25
N ARG A 246 -15.03 -5.50 12.31
CA ARG A 246 -15.99 -5.30 13.42
C ARG A 246 -17.08 -6.40 13.48
N LEU A 247 -17.59 -6.87 12.34
CA LEU A 247 -18.50 -8.03 12.27
C LEU A 247 -17.85 -9.33 12.80
N LEU A 248 -16.60 -9.60 12.39
CA LEU A 248 -15.84 -10.78 12.80
C LEU A 248 -15.49 -10.74 14.28
N LEU A 249 -15.09 -9.58 14.81
CA LEU A 249 -14.86 -9.38 16.24
C LEU A 249 -16.13 -9.66 17.07
N ARG A 250 -17.30 -9.24 16.57
CA ARG A 250 -18.59 -9.54 17.20
C ARG A 250 -18.94 -11.03 17.16
N ALA A 251 -18.60 -11.73 16.07
CA ALA A 251 -18.73 -13.18 15.99
C ALA A 251 -17.80 -13.86 17.01
N PHE A 252 -16.55 -13.39 17.14
CA PHE A 252 -15.61 -13.86 18.16
C PHE A 252 -16.16 -13.69 19.59
N TYR A 253 -16.67 -12.51 19.96
CA TYR A 253 -17.26 -12.31 21.29
C TYR A 253 -18.43 -13.27 21.55
N ARG A 254 -19.27 -13.53 20.54
CA ARG A 254 -20.36 -14.52 20.63
C ARG A 254 -19.84 -15.95 20.83
N ALA A 255 -18.81 -16.36 20.09
CA ALA A 255 -18.19 -17.67 20.25
C ALA A 255 -17.51 -17.81 21.63
N TYR A 256 -16.81 -16.77 22.11
CA TYR A 256 -16.16 -16.76 23.42
C TYR A 256 -17.17 -16.81 24.58
N LEU A 257 -18.31 -16.12 24.46
CA LEU A 257 -19.42 -16.22 25.41
C LEU A 257 -20.13 -17.59 25.36
N ALA A 258 -20.15 -18.23 24.19
CA ALA A 258 -20.64 -19.60 23.98
C ALA A 258 -19.52 -20.66 24.11
N ASP A 259 -18.55 -20.39 24.99
CA ASP A 259 -17.50 -21.31 25.43
C ASP A 259 -16.65 -21.91 24.31
N GLY A 260 -16.27 -21.03 23.38
CA GLY A 260 -15.36 -21.31 22.26
C GLY A 260 -16.09 -21.62 20.95
N ARG A 261 -17.41 -21.84 20.94
CA ARG A 261 -18.12 -22.29 19.74
C ARG A 261 -19.17 -21.29 19.30
N LEU A 262 -19.07 -20.78 18.07
CA LEU A 262 -20.07 -19.87 17.53
C LEU A 262 -21.45 -20.56 17.49
N PRO A 263 -22.51 -19.94 18.05
CA PRO A 263 -23.86 -20.49 17.93
C PRO A 263 -24.29 -20.53 16.45
N GLY A 264 -24.78 -21.68 16.01
CA GLY A 264 -25.29 -21.86 14.64
C GLY A 264 -26.51 -20.98 14.36
N GLY A 265 -26.76 -20.72 13.08
CA GLY A 265 -27.90 -19.93 12.62
C GLY A 265 -28.19 -20.15 11.14
N GLU A 266 -29.17 -19.43 10.60
CA GLU A 266 -29.52 -19.47 9.18
C GLU A 266 -28.34 -19.07 8.29
N ARG A 267 -28.27 -19.67 7.09
CA ARG A 267 -27.26 -19.34 6.07
C ARG A 267 -27.35 -17.84 5.74
N ARG A 268 -26.29 -17.10 6.03
CA ARG A 268 -26.13 -15.72 5.55
C ARG A 268 -25.55 -15.72 4.13
N PRO A 269 -25.81 -14.67 3.33
CA PRO A 269 -25.10 -14.46 2.07
C PRO A 269 -23.59 -14.38 2.29
N ASP A 270 -22.85 -14.96 1.37
CA ASP A 270 -21.38 -15.03 1.36
C ASP A 270 -20.81 -14.28 0.15
N LEU A 271 -19.48 -14.16 0.08
CA LEU A 271 -18.77 -13.52 -1.03
C LEU A 271 -19.16 -14.11 -2.40
N ARG A 272 -19.47 -15.42 -2.47
CA ARG A 272 -19.97 -16.08 -3.68
C ARG A 272 -21.32 -15.53 -4.12
N ASP A 273 -22.26 -15.31 -3.20
CA ASP A 273 -23.56 -14.74 -3.52
C ASP A 273 -23.46 -13.25 -3.90
N TYR A 274 -22.51 -12.50 -3.30
CA TYR A 274 -22.20 -11.13 -3.73
C TYR A 274 -21.63 -11.07 -5.15
N VAL A 275 -20.62 -11.87 -5.48
CA VAL A 275 -20.04 -11.95 -6.84
C VAL A 275 -21.11 -12.29 -7.88
N ARG A 276 -22.07 -13.16 -7.54
CA ARG A 276 -23.22 -13.48 -8.41
C ARG A 276 -24.23 -12.34 -8.56
N TRP A 277 -24.45 -11.56 -7.50
CA TRP A 277 -25.28 -10.36 -7.57
C TRP A 277 -24.60 -9.29 -8.43
N LEU A 278 -23.30 -9.07 -8.24
CA LEU A 278 -22.50 -8.10 -8.97
C LEU A 278 -22.49 -8.37 -10.48
N ARG A 279 -22.30 -9.63 -10.89
CA ARG A 279 -22.37 -10.07 -12.30
C ARG A 279 -23.73 -9.84 -12.99
N ARG A 280 -24.79 -9.50 -12.26
CA ARG A 280 -26.12 -9.20 -12.82
C ARG A 280 -26.42 -7.70 -12.91
N GLN A 281 -25.53 -6.83 -12.44
CA GLN A 281 -25.74 -5.39 -12.51
C GLN A 281 -25.41 -4.86 -13.90
N ASP A 282 -26.27 -3.99 -14.42
CA ASP A 282 -25.98 -3.21 -15.62
C ASP A 282 -25.10 -2.01 -15.23
N THR A 283 -23.93 -1.89 -15.87
CA THR A 283 -22.99 -0.78 -15.66
C THR A 283 -23.29 0.43 -16.51
N ALA A 284 -24.15 0.36 -17.53
CA ALA A 284 -24.40 1.48 -18.44
C ALA A 284 -25.01 2.72 -17.73
N PRO A 285 -26.05 2.61 -16.87
CA PRO A 285 -26.60 3.76 -16.14
C PRO A 285 -25.56 4.39 -15.20
N ALA A 286 -24.69 3.55 -14.62
CA ALA A 286 -23.66 3.98 -13.70
C ALA A 286 -22.52 4.71 -14.44
N ARG A 287 -22.10 4.20 -15.61
CA ARG A 287 -21.14 4.86 -16.50
C ARG A 287 -21.63 6.23 -16.93
N ASP A 288 -22.88 6.30 -17.41
CA ASP A 288 -23.54 7.54 -17.78
C ASP A 288 -23.60 8.56 -16.63
N PHE A 289 -23.86 8.09 -15.40
CA PHE A 289 -23.83 8.93 -14.20
C PHE A 289 -22.41 9.45 -13.92
N TRP A 290 -21.42 8.57 -13.82
CA TRP A 290 -20.05 8.95 -13.43
C TRP A 290 -19.35 9.82 -14.48
N THR A 291 -19.56 9.56 -15.79
CA THR A 291 -19.04 10.41 -16.87
C THR A 291 -19.68 11.81 -16.88
N ARG A 292 -20.89 12.00 -16.32
CA ARG A 292 -21.47 13.34 -16.07
C ARG A 292 -21.05 13.95 -14.73
N ALA A 293 -20.72 13.13 -13.74
CA ALA A 293 -20.35 13.55 -12.38
C ALA A 293 -18.86 13.86 -12.20
N VAL A 294 -18.09 13.97 -13.29
CA VAL A 294 -16.65 14.26 -13.28
C VAL A 294 -16.39 15.61 -12.60
N PRO A 295 -15.56 15.66 -11.53
CA PRO A 295 -15.14 16.92 -10.93
C PRO A 295 -14.40 17.81 -11.95
N PRO A 296 -14.70 19.12 -12.03
CA PRO A 296 -13.92 20.04 -12.86
C PRO A 296 -12.43 19.97 -12.50
N ARG A 297 -11.54 19.97 -13.51
CA ARG A 297 -10.08 20.01 -13.29
C ARG A 297 -9.62 21.20 -12.44
N THR A 298 -10.37 22.30 -12.48
CA THR A 298 -10.17 23.52 -11.68
C THR A 298 -10.66 23.42 -10.23
N ALA A 299 -11.30 22.31 -9.83
CA ALA A 299 -11.85 22.15 -8.50
C ALA A 299 -10.74 22.02 -7.44
N ALA A 300 -10.83 22.82 -6.38
CA ALA A 300 -9.84 22.82 -5.31
C ALA A 300 -9.86 21.46 -4.57
N ALA A 301 -8.69 20.81 -4.51
CA ALA A 301 -8.53 19.44 -4.02
C ALA A 301 -7.55 19.31 -2.84
N TRP A 302 -6.95 20.41 -2.38
CA TRP A 302 -5.93 20.42 -1.33
C TRP A 302 -6.23 21.48 -0.26
N PRO A 303 -6.20 21.14 1.05
CA PRO A 303 -6.51 22.07 2.14
C PRO A 303 -5.26 22.76 2.74
N ALA A 304 -4.07 22.25 2.42
CA ALA A 304 -2.77 22.74 2.92
C ALA A 304 -1.92 23.32 1.78
N ARG A 305 -0.81 24.00 2.10
CA ARG A 305 0.23 24.32 1.12
C ARG A 305 1.26 23.21 1.12
N HIS A 306 1.72 22.80 -0.06
CA HIS A 306 2.88 21.92 -0.18
C HIS A 306 4.10 22.62 0.42
N THR A 307 4.75 21.96 1.36
CA THR A 307 6.02 22.36 1.97
C THR A 307 7.11 21.38 1.54
N ALA A 308 8.38 21.80 1.58
CA ALA A 308 9.49 20.93 1.20
C ALA A 308 9.52 19.64 2.05
N PRO A 309 9.93 18.49 1.48
CA PRO A 309 9.88 17.20 2.17
C PRO A 309 10.63 17.19 3.50
N ALA A 310 10.03 16.63 4.55
CA ALA A 310 10.69 16.44 5.84
C ALA A 310 11.43 15.08 5.87
N PRO A 311 12.68 15.00 6.38
CA PRO A 311 13.51 13.79 6.30
C PRO A 311 13.16 12.71 7.36
N ALA A 312 11.88 12.51 7.70
CA ALA A 312 11.47 11.70 8.85
C ALA A 312 10.20 10.85 8.64
N GLY A 313 10.36 9.69 8.01
CA GLY A 313 9.34 8.64 7.85
C GLY A 313 8.23 8.99 6.83
N PRO A 314 7.71 8.01 6.07
CA PRO A 314 6.78 8.31 4.97
C PRO A 314 5.41 8.83 5.43
N VAL A 315 4.95 8.45 6.62
CA VAL A 315 3.58 8.76 7.10
C VAL A 315 3.60 9.57 8.40
N GLY A 316 2.85 10.65 8.42
CA GLY A 316 2.51 11.44 9.60
C GLY A 316 1.08 11.17 10.08
N ARG A 317 0.85 11.30 11.39
CA ARG A 317 -0.48 11.11 12.00
C ARG A 317 -0.74 12.12 13.12
N THR A 318 -1.83 12.88 13.00
CA THR A 318 -2.28 13.85 14.02
C THR A 318 -3.72 13.53 14.41
N ARG A 319 -4.07 13.64 15.70
CA ARG A 319 -5.41 13.30 16.23
C ARG A 319 -5.94 14.42 17.11
N LEU A 320 -7.23 14.76 16.95
CA LEU A 320 -7.96 15.76 17.73
C LEU A 320 -9.32 15.17 18.12
N ARG A 321 -9.82 15.52 19.30
CA ARG A 321 -11.04 14.98 19.89
C ARG A 321 -11.96 16.13 20.29
N LEU A 322 -13.21 16.11 19.81
CA LEU A 322 -14.26 17.00 20.28
C LEU A 322 -14.74 16.49 21.65
N SER A 323 -15.16 17.39 22.55
CA SER A 323 -15.78 16.94 23.80
C SER A 323 -17.09 16.18 23.53
N ALA A 324 -17.50 15.30 24.45
CA ALA A 324 -18.80 14.60 24.37
C ALA A 324 -19.95 15.58 24.12
N ALA A 325 -19.99 16.69 24.87
CA ALA A 325 -21.04 17.69 24.74
C ALA A 325 -21.03 18.42 23.38
N GLN A 326 -19.86 18.65 22.76
CA GLN A 326 -19.78 19.16 21.38
C GLN A 326 -20.28 18.11 20.38
N THR A 327 -19.91 16.85 20.57
CA THR A 327 -20.32 15.72 19.71
C THR A 327 -21.84 15.54 19.72
N GLU A 328 -22.46 15.50 20.90
CA GLU A 328 -23.93 15.42 21.06
C GLU A 328 -24.65 16.59 20.36
N ARG A 329 -24.14 17.82 20.52
CA ARG A 329 -24.72 19.01 19.86
C ARG A 329 -24.55 18.97 18.35
N LEU A 330 -23.40 18.51 17.84
CA LEU A 330 -23.16 18.33 16.41
C LEU A 330 -24.12 17.31 15.82
N ALA A 331 -24.30 16.16 16.48
CA ALA A 331 -25.25 15.12 16.06
C ALA A 331 -26.69 15.66 16.03
N ALA A 332 -27.13 16.36 17.08
CA ALA A 332 -28.46 16.96 17.14
C ALA A 332 -28.69 18.06 16.08
N TRP A 333 -27.68 18.92 15.84
CA TRP A 333 -27.73 19.96 14.83
C TRP A 333 -27.77 19.39 13.42
N ALA A 334 -26.92 18.39 13.11
CA ALA A 334 -26.92 17.75 11.80
C ALA A 334 -28.26 17.04 11.52
N ALA A 335 -28.82 16.34 12.53
CA ALA A 335 -30.12 15.69 12.42
C ALA A 335 -31.27 16.69 12.17
N ARG A 336 -31.23 17.90 12.76
CA ARG A 336 -32.21 18.97 12.51
C ARG A 336 -32.23 19.39 11.03
N TRP A 337 -31.09 19.34 10.35
CA TRP A 337 -30.95 19.63 8.91
C TRP A 337 -31.21 18.41 8.01
N GLY A 338 -31.61 17.27 8.58
CA GLY A 338 -31.76 16.02 7.84
C GLY A 338 -30.42 15.53 7.26
N SER A 339 -29.32 15.75 7.97
CA SER A 339 -27.95 15.35 7.63
C SER A 339 -27.31 14.54 8.77
N THR A 340 -26.06 14.15 8.62
CA THR A 340 -25.29 13.35 9.61
C THR A 340 -24.03 14.08 10.06
N GLU A 341 -23.36 13.57 11.10
CA GLU A 341 -22.03 14.05 11.50
C GLU A 341 -21.02 13.93 10.35
N SER A 342 -21.16 12.92 9.48
CA SER A 342 -20.37 12.77 8.25
C SER A 342 -20.70 13.86 7.22
N GLY A 343 -21.99 14.17 7.01
CA GLY A 343 -22.40 15.29 6.15
C GLY A 343 -21.91 16.65 6.64
N ALA A 344 -21.90 16.86 7.96
CA ALA A 344 -21.31 18.05 8.59
C ALA A 344 -19.78 18.13 8.36
N LEU A 345 -19.07 17.00 8.49
CA LEU A 345 -17.64 16.91 8.17
C LEU A 345 -17.35 17.19 6.70
N GLN A 346 -18.16 16.63 5.77
CA GLN A 346 -18.04 16.89 4.33
C GLN A 346 -18.27 18.37 4.00
N ALA A 347 -19.23 19.03 4.66
CA ALA A 347 -19.45 20.47 4.51
C ALA A 347 -18.25 21.27 5.03
N VAL A 348 -17.77 20.99 6.24
CA VAL A 348 -16.57 21.62 6.81
C VAL A 348 -15.35 21.43 5.89
N TRP A 349 -15.14 20.23 5.35
CA TRP A 349 -14.04 19.96 4.42
C TRP A 349 -14.15 20.77 3.13
N SER A 350 -15.36 20.82 2.56
CA SER A 350 -15.66 21.63 1.37
C SER A 350 -15.29 23.11 1.58
N LEU A 351 -15.56 23.64 2.77
CA LEU A 351 -15.21 25.01 3.15
C LEU A 351 -13.69 25.22 3.28
N LEU A 352 -12.97 24.26 3.85
CA LEU A 352 -11.51 24.34 3.96
C LEU A 352 -10.83 24.27 2.59
N LEU A 353 -11.30 23.39 1.70
CA LEU A 353 -10.83 23.29 0.32
C LEU A 353 -11.11 24.57 -0.48
N TYR A 354 -12.33 25.12 -0.38
CA TYR A 354 -12.70 26.40 -1.02
C TYR A 354 -11.78 27.53 -0.55
N ARG A 355 -11.53 27.61 0.76
CA ARG A 355 -10.64 28.62 1.37
C ARG A 355 -9.20 28.46 0.88
N ALA A 356 -8.68 27.24 0.85
CA ALA A 356 -7.33 26.94 0.39
C ALA A 356 -7.14 27.24 -1.11
N GLY A 357 -8.17 27.01 -1.93
CA GLY A 357 -8.20 27.39 -3.35
C GLY A 357 -8.21 28.91 -3.61
N GLY A 358 -8.38 29.75 -2.59
CA GLY A 358 -8.28 31.21 -2.70
C GLY A 358 -9.40 31.89 -3.49
N ALA A 359 -10.46 31.17 -3.83
CA ALA A 359 -11.59 31.69 -4.59
C ALA A 359 -12.36 32.78 -3.82
N ARG A 360 -12.93 33.73 -4.57
CA ARG A 360 -13.73 34.87 -4.03
C ARG A 360 -15.19 34.87 -4.49
N ALA A 361 -15.52 34.03 -5.46
CA ALA A 361 -16.85 33.78 -5.99
C ALA A 361 -17.11 32.26 -5.91
N ALA A 362 -18.31 31.83 -6.29
CA ALA A 362 -18.64 30.40 -6.30
C ALA A 362 -17.61 29.58 -7.09
N ALA A 363 -17.11 28.50 -6.49
CA ALA A 363 -16.07 27.67 -7.07
C ALA A 363 -16.25 26.19 -6.68
N PRO A 364 -15.94 25.25 -7.59
CA PRO A 364 -16.00 23.83 -7.29
C PRO A 364 -14.85 23.40 -6.36
N VAL A 365 -15.14 22.45 -5.48
CA VAL A 365 -14.16 21.71 -4.68
C VAL A 365 -14.32 20.23 -4.94
N ARG A 366 -13.24 19.44 -4.79
CA ARG A 366 -13.28 17.98 -4.99
C ARG A 366 -12.48 17.24 -3.93
N PHE A 367 -12.97 16.08 -3.52
CA PHE A 367 -12.33 15.16 -2.59
C PHE A 367 -12.99 13.79 -2.71
N SER A 368 -12.29 12.73 -2.31
CA SER A 368 -12.91 11.42 -2.21
C SER A 368 -13.61 11.23 -0.86
N VAL A 369 -14.68 10.46 -0.84
CA VAL A 369 -15.38 10.00 0.38
C VAL A 369 -15.43 8.48 0.39
N THR A 370 -15.28 7.85 1.56
CA THR A 370 -15.56 6.41 1.67
C THR A 370 -17.06 6.15 1.78
N ALA A 371 -17.44 4.97 1.32
CA ALA A 371 -18.76 4.41 1.50
C ALA A 371 -18.68 2.91 1.75
N SER A 372 -19.70 2.39 2.44
CA SER A 372 -19.64 1.08 3.07
C SER A 372 -19.77 -0.13 2.12
N GLY A 373 -20.22 0.09 0.88
CA GLY A 373 -20.61 -0.97 -0.06
C GLY A 373 -21.83 -1.78 0.41
N ARG A 374 -22.57 -1.28 1.41
CA ARG A 374 -23.63 -2.00 2.15
C ARG A 374 -24.99 -1.29 2.12
N GLY A 375 -25.07 -0.10 1.51
CA GLY A 375 -26.33 0.56 1.15
C GLY A 375 -26.98 0.00 -0.11
N ILE A 376 -26.32 -0.95 -0.79
CA ILE A 376 -26.76 -1.56 -2.05
C ILE A 376 -28.03 -2.44 -1.90
N PRO A 377 -28.82 -2.64 -2.98
CA PRO A 377 -29.96 -3.56 -3.00
C PRO A 377 -29.50 -5.04 -3.10
N PHE A 378 -28.69 -5.48 -2.14
CA PHE A 378 -28.29 -6.86 -1.92
C PHE A 378 -28.69 -7.26 -0.49
N GLU A 379 -29.71 -8.11 -0.37
CA GLU A 379 -30.20 -8.56 0.92
C GLU A 379 -29.07 -9.20 1.74
N GLY A 380 -28.87 -8.70 2.96
CA GLY A 380 -27.83 -9.20 3.87
C GLY A 380 -26.46 -8.52 3.76
N ALA A 381 -26.21 -7.61 2.82
CA ALA A 381 -24.94 -6.87 2.70
C ALA A 381 -24.43 -6.29 4.04
N PRO A 382 -25.27 -5.66 4.91
CA PRO A 382 -24.82 -5.12 6.20
C PRO A 382 -24.23 -6.14 7.19
N ARG A 383 -24.47 -7.45 6.96
CA ARG A 383 -24.06 -8.56 7.83
C ARG A 383 -23.01 -9.47 7.20
N MET A 384 -22.49 -9.12 6.02
CA MET A 384 -21.52 -9.92 5.28
C MET A 384 -20.09 -9.39 5.47
N PRO A 385 -19.15 -10.21 5.98
CA PRO A 385 -17.72 -9.92 5.95
C PRO A 385 -17.18 -10.10 4.52
N ALA A 386 -16.70 -9.00 3.93
CA ALA A 386 -16.09 -8.93 2.60
C ALA A 386 -15.48 -7.54 2.36
N ALA A 387 -14.56 -7.42 1.41
CA ALA A 387 -14.09 -6.15 0.86
C ALA A 387 -15.21 -5.47 0.04
N LEU A 388 -16.01 -4.63 0.70
CA LEU A 388 -17.10 -3.86 0.08
C LEU A 388 -16.87 -2.34 0.15
N SER A 389 -16.15 -1.88 1.18
CA SER A 389 -15.80 -0.48 1.36
C SER A 389 -15.00 0.05 0.17
N THR A 390 -15.42 1.20 -0.35
CA THR A 390 -14.87 1.81 -1.57
C THR A 390 -14.84 3.33 -1.39
N ALA A 391 -14.07 4.03 -2.23
CA ALA A 391 -13.91 5.48 -2.19
C ALA A 391 -14.31 6.10 -3.53
N TRP A 392 -15.10 7.18 -3.50
CA TRP A 392 -15.55 7.85 -4.73
C TRP A 392 -15.29 9.34 -4.74
N PRO A 393 -15.05 9.93 -5.92
CA PRO A 393 -14.96 11.37 -6.07
C PRO A 393 -16.31 12.03 -5.76
N LEU A 394 -16.25 13.00 -4.85
CA LEU A 394 -17.31 13.94 -4.54
C LEU A 394 -16.85 15.33 -4.95
N SER A 395 -17.72 16.05 -5.66
CA SER A 395 -17.51 17.46 -5.97
C SER A 395 -18.77 18.26 -5.73
N VAL A 396 -18.61 19.45 -5.16
CA VAL A 396 -19.69 20.39 -4.86
C VAL A 396 -19.21 21.81 -5.19
N GLU A 397 -20.13 22.69 -5.59
CA GLU A 397 -19.83 24.11 -5.72
C GLU A 397 -20.01 24.79 -4.36
N VAL A 398 -18.98 25.50 -3.90
CA VAL A 398 -19.03 26.28 -2.66
C VAL A 398 -19.20 27.74 -3.05
N ALA A 399 -20.38 28.29 -2.75
CA ALA A 399 -20.72 29.69 -3.00
C ALA A 399 -20.72 30.49 -1.69
N PRO A 400 -19.94 31.57 -1.55
CA PRO A 400 -19.79 32.31 -0.29
C PRO A 400 -21.08 32.97 0.21
N HIS A 401 -22.04 33.22 -0.68
CA HIS A 401 -23.32 33.84 -0.36
C HIS A 401 -24.45 32.84 -0.07
N SER A 402 -24.23 31.54 -0.35
CA SER A 402 -25.20 30.49 -0.04
C SER A 402 -25.17 30.16 1.46
N THR A 403 -26.28 29.62 1.98
CA THR A 403 -26.35 29.23 3.39
C THR A 403 -25.69 27.87 3.62
N VAL A 404 -25.21 27.65 4.86
CA VAL A 404 -24.63 26.35 5.24
C VAL A 404 -25.67 25.21 5.11
N ALA A 405 -26.95 25.50 5.33
CA ALA A 405 -28.05 24.56 5.13
C ALA A 405 -28.23 24.15 3.66
N THR A 406 -28.02 25.06 2.70
CA THR A 406 -28.00 24.73 1.26
C THR A 406 -26.83 23.81 0.95
N LEU A 407 -25.60 24.15 1.38
CA LEU A 407 -24.42 23.31 1.16
C LEU A 407 -24.59 21.88 1.73
N LEU A 408 -25.18 21.76 2.92
CA LEU A 408 -25.50 20.45 3.52
C LEU A 408 -26.51 19.65 2.70
N SER A 409 -27.52 20.32 2.14
CA SER A 409 -28.55 19.68 1.31
C SER A 409 -27.93 19.20 -0.01
N ASP A 410 -27.16 20.05 -0.69
CA ASP A 410 -26.46 19.72 -1.92
C ASP A 410 -25.50 18.54 -1.73
N LEU A 411 -24.77 18.49 -0.61
CA LEU A 411 -23.89 17.37 -0.26
C LEU A 411 -24.67 16.08 0.01
N ARG A 412 -25.74 16.14 0.81
CA ARG A 412 -26.60 14.98 1.08
C ARG A 412 -27.15 14.40 -0.21
N ASP A 413 -27.69 15.24 -1.08
CA ASP A 413 -28.38 14.78 -2.28
C ASP A 413 -27.36 14.16 -3.26
N ARG A 414 -26.14 14.74 -3.38
CA ARG A 414 -25.00 14.15 -4.12
C ARG A 414 -24.49 12.82 -3.56
N ILE A 415 -24.58 12.60 -2.24
CA ILE A 415 -24.26 11.32 -1.59
C ILE A 415 -25.36 10.30 -1.87
N LEU A 416 -26.63 10.69 -1.77
CA LEU A 416 -27.77 9.80 -2.05
C LEU A 416 -27.75 9.31 -3.51
N GLU A 417 -27.48 10.19 -4.47
CA GLU A 417 -27.32 9.80 -5.89
C GLU A 417 -26.20 8.76 -6.09
N ARG A 418 -25.06 8.94 -5.41
CA ARG A 418 -23.91 8.01 -5.49
C ARG A 418 -24.21 6.67 -4.82
N SER A 419 -25.05 6.65 -3.79
CA SER A 419 -25.34 5.42 -3.02
C SER A 419 -26.00 4.30 -3.86
N ALA A 420 -26.64 4.62 -4.99
CA ALA A 420 -27.15 3.62 -5.94
C ALA A 420 -26.02 2.77 -6.59
N TYR A 421 -24.79 3.27 -6.57
CA TYR A 421 -23.63 2.69 -7.26
C TYR A 421 -22.53 2.22 -6.30
N GLU A 422 -22.84 1.90 -5.02
CA GLU A 422 -21.77 1.58 -4.06
C GLU A 422 -20.93 0.34 -4.40
N TRP A 423 -21.40 -0.46 -5.34
CA TRP A 423 -20.80 -1.71 -5.80
C TRP A 423 -19.70 -1.52 -6.84
N LEU A 424 -19.41 -0.28 -7.26
CA LEU A 424 -18.33 0.05 -8.19
C LEU A 424 -17.00 0.29 -7.48
N SER A 425 -15.92 -0.14 -8.14
CA SER A 425 -14.57 0.15 -7.70
C SER A 425 -14.08 1.54 -8.14
N PRO A 426 -13.11 2.13 -7.43
CA PRO A 426 -12.54 3.43 -7.80
C PRO A 426 -11.92 3.43 -9.21
N GLY A 427 -11.26 2.35 -9.61
CA GLY A 427 -10.64 2.20 -10.94
C GLY A 427 -11.67 2.08 -12.07
N GLN A 428 -12.81 1.41 -11.85
CA GLN A 428 -13.92 1.44 -12.81
C GLN A 428 -14.40 2.88 -13.05
N ILE A 429 -14.64 3.64 -11.97
CA ILE A 429 -15.04 5.05 -12.06
C ILE A 429 -13.96 5.85 -12.83
N ARG A 430 -12.68 5.75 -12.41
CA ARG A 430 -11.56 6.42 -13.10
C ARG A 430 -11.52 6.12 -14.59
N SER A 431 -11.69 4.85 -14.99
CA SER A 431 -11.66 4.43 -16.41
C SER A 431 -12.79 5.05 -17.26
N TRP A 432 -13.90 5.45 -16.65
CA TRP A 432 -15.04 6.09 -17.32
C TRP A 432 -14.99 7.63 -17.28
N THR A 433 -14.19 8.19 -16.36
CA THR A 433 -14.01 9.63 -16.17
C THR A 433 -12.69 10.15 -16.74
N ALA A 434 -11.80 9.28 -17.18
CA ALA A 434 -10.54 9.66 -17.82
C ALA A 434 -10.78 10.47 -19.11
N PRO A 435 -9.99 11.53 -19.39
CA PRO A 435 -10.10 12.28 -20.64
C PRO A 435 -9.78 11.38 -21.83
N GLN A 436 -10.65 11.41 -22.85
CA GLN A 436 -10.34 10.78 -24.14
C GLN A 436 -9.48 11.73 -24.96
N HIS A 437 -8.25 11.31 -25.29
CA HIS A 437 -7.43 12.00 -26.28
C HIS A 437 -7.92 11.62 -27.69
N HIS A 438 -8.11 12.61 -28.56
CA HIS A 438 -8.54 12.42 -29.94
C HIS A 438 -7.34 12.58 -30.88
N ALA A 439 -6.61 11.50 -31.15
CA ALA A 439 -5.51 11.47 -32.12
C ALA A 439 -6.01 11.25 -33.56
N ALA A 440 -5.30 11.81 -34.54
CA ALA A 440 -5.56 11.63 -35.97
C ALA A 440 -4.62 10.56 -36.53
N ASN A 441 -5.11 9.32 -36.62
CA ASN A 441 -4.27 8.13 -36.79
C ASN A 441 -3.92 7.82 -38.26
N GLY A 442 -2.63 7.57 -38.54
CA GLY A 442 -2.11 7.12 -39.84
C GLY A 442 -0.91 6.17 -39.68
N THR A 443 -0.80 5.17 -40.55
CA THR A 443 0.25 4.13 -40.50
C THR A 443 1.08 4.15 -41.77
N HIS A 444 2.41 4.20 -41.65
CA HIS A 444 3.35 4.18 -42.78
C HIS A 444 4.35 3.02 -42.61
N SER A 445 4.42 2.14 -43.60
CA SER A 445 5.25 0.92 -43.53
C SER A 445 5.78 0.54 -44.92
N PRO A 446 6.88 1.15 -45.39
CA PRO A 446 7.51 0.79 -46.65
C PRO A 446 8.31 -0.53 -46.56
N THR A 447 8.49 -1.18 -47.71
CA THR A 447 9.25 -2.44 -47.87
C THR A 447 10.27 -2.26 -49.00
N GLY A 448 11.57 -2.26 -48.67
CA GLY A 448 12.66 -2.02 -49.61
C GLY A 448 13.80 -1.20 -49.01
N THR A 449 14.82 -0.88 -49.83
CA THR A 449 15.87 0.08 -49.47
C THR A 449 15.33 1.51 -49.61
N GLU A 450 15.53 2.36 -48.59
CA GLU A 450 15.10 3.76 -48.59
C GLU A 450 16.30 4.72 -48.58
N ASP A 451 16.71 5.15 -49.78
CA ASP A 451 17.78 6.14 -49.98
C ASP A 451 17.16 7.55 -50.02
N GLY A 452 17.22 8.33 -48.93
CA GLY A 452 16.57 9.64 -48.90
C GLY A 452 16.77 10.53 -47.68
N THR A 453 16.19 11.73 -47.73
CA THR A 453 16.08 12.66 -46.60
C THR A 453 14.61 12.84 -46.24
N HIS A 454 14.24 12.46 -45.02
CA HIS A 454 12.88 12.60 -44.50
C HIS A 454 12.90 13.61 -43.34
N SER A 455 12.07 14.66 -43.42
CA SER A 455 12.08 15.78 -42.48
C SER A 455 10.71 16.43 -42.34
N PRO A 456 9.74 15.75 -41.69
CA PRO A 456 8.41 16.29 -41.45
C PRO A 456 8.43 17.45 -40.44
N THR A 457 7.39 18.29 -40.49
CA THR A 457 7.18 19.47 -39.63
C THR A 457 5.78 19.41 -39.01
N GLY A 458 5.67 19.14 -37.70
CA GLY A 458 4.36 19.01 -37.05
C GLY A 458 4.35 18.13 -35.80
N THR A 459 3.16 17.68 -35.38
CA THR A 459 3.01 16.59 -34.41
C THR A 459 2.75 15.29 -35.17
N GLU A 460 3.49 14.23 -34.89
CA GLU A 460 3.42 12.94 -35.58
C GLU A 460 3.04 11.81 -34.60
N ASP A 461 1.77 11.39 -34.68
CA ASP A 461 1.20 10.27 -33.91
C ASP A 461 0.98 9.08 -34.87
N GLY A 462 1.97 8.19 -35.01
CA GLY A 462 1.88 7.10 -35.98
C GLY A 462 2.91 5.99 -35.80
N THR A 463 2.70 4.86 -36.48
CA THR A 463 3.68 3.78 -36.56
C THR A 463 4.46 3.88 -37.87
N HIS A 464 5.78 4.04 -37.75
CA HIS A 464 6.75 3.99 -38.83
C HIS A 464 7.63 2.73 -38.65
N SER A 465 7.60 1.82 -39.61
CA SER A 465 8.32 0.53 -39.50
C SER A 465 8.81 0.07 -40.87
N PRO A 466 9.93 0.65 -41.36
CA PRO A 466 10.54 0.22 -42.61
C PRO A 466 11.17 -1.18 -42.45
N THR A 467 11.18 -1.93 -43.56
CA THR A 467 11.75 -3.28 -43.67
C THR A 467 12.77 -3.29 -44.81
N GLY A 468 14.06 -3.22 -44.48
CA GLY A 468 15.13 -3.09 -45.46
C GLY A 468 16.42 -2.48 -44.92
N THR A 469 17.23 -1.90 -45.82
CA THR A 469 18.40 -1.09 -45.46
C THR A 469 18.01 0.38 -45.57
N GLU A 470 18.35 1.20 -44.56
CA GLU A 470 18.08 2.64 -44.53
C GLU A 470 19.40 3.42 -44.53
N ASP A 471 19.77 3.92 -45.72
CA ASP A 471 20.97 4.75 -45.96
C ASP A 471 20.51 6.22 -46.13
N GLY A 472 20.09 6.85 -45.02
CA GLY A 472 19.29 8.08 -45.05
C GLY A 472 19.58 9.13 -43.98
N THR A 473 18.84 10.24 -44.04
CA THR A 473 18.81 11.27 -42.98
C THR A 473 17.38 11.52 -42.54
N HIS A 474 17.07 11.16 -41.30
CA HIS A 474 15.77 11.38 -40.67
C HIS A 474 15.91 12.53 -39.64
N SER A 475 15.15 13.60 -39.82
CA SER A 475 15.25 14.81 -38.99
C SER A 475 13.91 15.54 -38.86
N PRO A 476 12.96 15.00 -38.08
CA PRO A 476 11.68 15.64 -37.84
C PRO A 476 11.81 16.88 -36.95
N THR A 477 10.86 17.81 -37.09
CA THR A 477 10.78 19.06 -36.33
C THR A 477 9.39 19.23 -35.71
N GLY A 478 9.26 19.01 -34.40
CA GLY A 478 7.99 19.17 -33.67
C GLY A 478 7.78 18.23 -32.48
N THR A 479 6.64 17.56 -32.39
CA THR A 479 6.35 16.59 -31.31
C THR A 479 6.12 15.20 -31.91
N GLU A 480 6.79 14.18 -31.42
CA GLU A 480 6.70 12.81 -31.94
C GLU A 480 6.15 11.88 -30.84
N ASP A 481 4.93 11.37 -31.02
CA ASP A 481 4.19 10.49 -30.09
C ASP A 481 3.80 9.21 -30.87
N GLY A 482 4.84 8.55 -31.40
CA GLY A 482 4.73 7.47 -32.38
C GLY A 482 5.56 6.24 -32.06
N THR A 483 5.55 5.25 -32.94
CA THR A 483 6.40 4.05 -32.83
C THR A 483 7.30 3.96 -34.06
N HIS A 484 8.61 4.16 -33.87
CA HIS A 484 9.64 3.95 -34.86
C HIS A 484 10.31 2.59 -34.62
N SER A 485 10.24 1.67 -35.58
CA SER A 485 10.76 0.29 -35.40
C SER A 485 11.28 -0.28 -36.72
N PRO A 486 12.46 0.16 -37.18
CA PRO A 486 13.08 -0.37 -38.38
C PRO A 486 13.56 -1.82 -38.17
N THR A 487 13.50 -2.61 -39.25
CA THR A 487 13.95 -4.01 -39.32
C THR A 487 14.99 -4.16 -40.42
N GLY A 488 16.28 -4.19 -40.06
CA GLY A 488 17.39 -4.35 -40.99
C GLY A 488 18.70 -3.64 -40.59
N THR A 489 19.36 -2.99 -41.54
CA THR A 489 20.62 -2.24 -41.30
C THR A 489 20.36 -0.75 -41.47
N GLU A 490 20.77 0.04 -40.48
CA GLU A 490 20.64 1.51 -40.47
C GLU A 490 22.06 2.12 -40.47
N ASP A 491 22.43 2.76 -41.58
CA ASP A 491 23.73 3.43 -41.82
C ASP A 491 23.45 4.90 -42.15
N GLY A 492 22.96 5.63 -41.13
CA GLY A 492 22.24 6.89 -41.31
C GLY A 492 22.43 7.92 -40.20
N THR A 493 21.75 9.05 -40.34
CA THR A 493 21.71 10.14 -39.33
C THR A 493 20.29 10.38 -38.85
N HIS A 494 20.02 10.06 -37.58
CA HIS A 494 18.77 10.36 -36.88
C HIS A 494 18.98 11.58 -35.97
N SER A 495 18.26 12.67 -36.22
CA SER A 495 18.45 13.95 -35.49
C SER A 495 17.15 14.74 -35.35
N PRO A 496 16.21 14.28 -34.49
CA PRO A 496 14.95 14.98 -34.22
C PRO A 496 15.19 16.27 -33.43
N THR A 497 14.32 17.26 -33.66
CA THR A 497 14.33 18.57 -32.99
C THR A 497 12.95 18.89 -32.40
N GLY A 498 12.80 18.73 -31.08
CA GLY A 498 11.53 19.03 -30.39
C GLY A 498 11.23 18.21 -29.14
N THR A 499 10.05 17.58 -29.06
CA THR A 499 9.65 16.71 -27.93
C THR A 499 9.30 15.31 -28.44
N GLU A 500 9.94 14.28 -27.91
CA GLU A 500 9.80 12.89 -28.33
C GLU A 500 9.24 12.06 -27.16
N ASP A 501 8.01 11.57 -27.30
CA ASP A 501 7.23 10.78 -26.31
C ASP A 501 6.91 9.37 -26.90
N GLY A 502 7.69 8.96 -27.91
CA GLY A 502 7.44 7.76 -28.73
C GLY A 502 8.18 6.49 -28.28
N THR A 503 8.06 5.42 -29.07
CA THR A 503 8.84 4.17 -28.91
C THR A 503 9.79 3.98 -30.07
N HIS A 504 11.10 4.06 -29.84
CA HIS A 504 12.17 3.75 -30.79
C HIS A 504 12.73 2.35 -30.50
N SER A 505 12.52 1.38 -31.40
CA SER A 505 12.90 -0.04 -31.18
C SER A 505 13.47 -0.70 -32.44
N PRO A 506 14.70 -0.35 -32.84
CA PRO A 506 15.35 -0.93 -34.02
C PRO A 506 15.73 -2.39 -33.77
N THR A 507 15.65 -3.19 -34.85
CA THR A 507 15.89 -4.63 -34.85
C THR A 507 16.91 -4.99 -35.94
N GLY A 508 18.20 -4.87 -35.63
CA GLY A 508 19.30 -5.21 -36.52
C GLY A 508 20.64 -4.56 -36.17
N THR A 509 21.37 -4.04 -37.17
CA THR A 509 22.68 -3.38 -36.97
C THR A 509 22.55 -1.89 -37.21
N GLU A 510 22.98 -1.09 -36.23
CA GLU A 510 22.97 0.38 -36.26
C GLU A 510 24.43 0.87 -36.27
N ASP A 511 24.86 1.48 -37.39
CA ASP A 511 26.21 2.05 -37.62
C ASP A 511 26.03 3.52 -38.04
N GLY A 512 25.63 4.36 -37.08
CA GLY A 512 25.05 5.68 -37.38
C GLY A 512 25.28 6.77 -36.33
N THR A 513 24.70 7.95 -36.59
CA THR A 513 24.75 9.11 -35.68
C THR A 513 23.37 9.48 -35.18
N HIS A 514 23.12 9.28 -33.87
CA HIS A 514 21.87 9.62 -33.21
C HIS A 514 22.04 10.87 -32.31
N SER A 515 21.51 12.02 -32.72
CA SER A 515 21.75 13.32 -32.05
C SER A 515 20.46 14.16 -31.87
N PRO A 516 19.58 13.77 -30.93
CA PRO A 516 18.35 14.50 -30.64
C PRO A 516 18.64 15.82 -29.93
N THR A 517 17.84 16.84 -30.24
CA THR A 517 17.92 18.18 -29.65
C THR A 517 16.54 18.61 -29.13
N GLY A 518 16.27 18.40 -27.84
CA GLY A 518 14.89 18.48 -27.35
C GLY A 518 14.62 17.96 -25.94
N THR A 519 13.41 17.44 -25.73
CA THR A 519 12.99 16.68 -24.55
C THR A 519 12.58 15.26 -24.98
N GLU A 520 13.18 14.22 -24.41
CA GLU A 520 12.95 12.79 -24.75
C GLU A 520 12.32 12.08 -23.53
N ASP A 521 11.02 11.74 -23.61
CA ASP A 521 10.20 11.04 -22.59
C ASP A 521 9.81 9.61 -23.05
N GLY A 522 10.27 9.21 -24.24
CA GLY A 522 9.93 7.95 -24.91
C GLY A 522 10.65 6.68 -24.44
N THR A 523 10.37 5.55 -25.10
CA THR A 523 11.02 4.24 -24.87
C THR A 523 12.01 3.87 -25.97
N HIS A 524 13.28 3.68 -25.64
CA HIS A 524 14.36 3.34 -26.58
C HIS A 524 14.95 1.93 -26.33
N SER A 525 14.57 0.94 -27.14
CA SER A 525 14.86 -0.49 -26.90
C SER A 525 15.45 -1.22 -28.12
N PRO A 526 16.75 -1.01 -28.46
CA PRO A 526 17.42 -1.69 -29.55
C PRO A 526 17.71 -3.17 -29.19
N THR A 527 17.64 -4.04 -30.20
CA THR A 527 17.73 -5.51 -30.04
C THR A 527 18.88 -6.18 -30.81
N GLY A 528 19.86 -5.41 -31.29
CA GLY A 528 21.02 -5.92 -32.03
C GLY A 528 22.35 -5.26 -31.67
N THR A 529 23.18 -4.92 -32.66
CA THR A 529 24.52 -4.35 -32.43
C THR A 529 24.53 -2.85 -32.71
N GLU A 530 24.93 -2.06 -31.72
CA GLU A 530 25.04 -0.59 -31.76
C GLU A 530 26.54 -0.22 -31.74
N ASP A 531 27.09 0.19 -32.90
CA ASP A 531 28.47 0.66 -33.08
C ASP A 531 28.41 2.07 -33.69
N GLY A 532 28.25 3.09 -32.84
CA GLY A 532 27.87 4.43 -33.29
C GLY A 532 28.12 5.55 -32.27
N THR A 533 27.71 6.77 -32.64
CA THR A 533 27.90 7.97 -31.80
C THR A 533 26.56 8.59 -31.39
N ARG A 534 26.26 8.57 -30.08
CA ARG A 534 25.04 9.21 -29.52
C ARG A 534 25.37 10.45 -28.70
N SER A 535 24.95 11.62 -29.19
CA SER A 535 25.27 12.94 -28.62
C SER A 535 24.02 13.80 -28.38
N PRO A 536 23.18 13.45 -27.39
CA PRO A 536 21.95 14.17 -27.10
C PRO A 536 22.23 15.52 -26.42
N THR A 537 21.49 16.54 -26.84
CA THR A 537 21.59 17.92 -26.31
C THR A 537 20.20 18.40 -25.89
N GLY A 538 19.74 17.92 -24.73
CA GLY A 538 18.34 18.04 -24.31
C GLY A 538 18.07 17.72 -22.83
N THR A 539 16.82 17.37 -22.51
CA THR A 539 16.42 16.76 -21.22
C THR A 539 15.84 15.37 -21.48
N GLU A 540 16.35 14.34 -20.80
CA GLU A 540 15.91 12.94 -20.96
C GLU A 540 15.16 12.45 -19.71
N ASP A 541 13.90 12.02 -19.85
CA ASP A 541 13.02 11.44 -18.82
C ASP A 541 12.49 10.02 -19.21
N GLY A 542 12.78 9.57 -20.44
CA GLY A 542 12.32 8.30 -21.01
C GLY A 542 12.96 7.01 -20.48
N THR A 543 12.58 5.86 -21.08
CA THR A 543 13.04 4.51 -20.73
C THR A 543 13.99 3.91 -21.77
N ARG A 544 15.25 3.62 -21.42
CA ARG A 544 16.23 2.95 -22.32
C ARG A 544 16.52 1.51 -21.88
N SER A 545 16.23 0.55 -22.76
CA SER A 545 16.37 -0.90 -22.53
C SER A 545 17.02 -1.64 -23.70
N PRO A 546 18.35 -1.53 -23.89
CA PRO A 546 19.06 -2.31 -24.89
C PRO A 546 19.17 -3.78 -24.47
N THR A 547 19.10 -4.68 -25.43
CA THR A 547 19.20 -6.15 -25.21
C THR A 547 20.37 -6.82 -25.95
N GLY A 548 21.15 -6.04 -26.72
CA GLY A 548 22.28 -6.52 -27.50
C GLY A 548 23.66 -6.07 -26.99
N THR A 549 24.61 -5.87 -27.91
CA THR A 549 26.01 -5.50 -27.57
C THR A 549 26.27 -4.04 -27.95
N GLU A 550 26.66 -3.21 -26.98
CA GLU A 550 26.95 -1.77 -27.09
C GLU A 550 28.47 -1.58 -27.01
N ASP A 551 29.12 -1.13 -28.09
CA ASP A 551 30.56 -0.80 -28.12
C ASP A 551 30.77 0.54 -28.87
N GLY A 552 30.35 1.64 -28.23
CA GLY A 552 30.29 2.97 -28.85
C GLY A 552 30.55 4.12 -27.88
N THR A 553 30.46 5.37 -28.37
CA THR A 553 30.70 6.57 -27.53
C THR A 553 29.43 7.39 -27.31
N ARG A 554 28.98 7.47 -26.04
CA ARG A 554 27.89 8.34 -25.58
C ARG A 554 28.46 9.58 -24.89
N SER A 555 27.99 10.78 -25.25
CA SER A 555 28.45 12.05 -24.66
C SER A 555 27.29 13.06 -24.51
N PRO A 556 26.44 12.91 -23.47
CA PRO A 556 25.33 13.82 -23.22
C PRO A 556 25.82 15.14 -22.63
N THR A 557 25.12 16.24 -22.88
CA THR A 557 25.44 17.58 -22.33
C THR A 557 24.24 18.30 -21.70
N GLY A 558 23.23 17.53 -21.24
CA GLY A 558 21.97 18.01 -20.68
C GLY A 558 21.64 17.50 -19.27
N THR A 559 20.36 17.47 -18.92
CA THR A 559 19.82 16.97 -17.63
C THR A 559 19.10 15.64 -17.87
N GLU A 560 19.27 14.65 -17.00
CA GLU A 560 18.80 13.26 -17.17
C GLU A 560 18.11 12.79 -15.87
N ASP A 561 16.86 12.32 -15.95
CA ASP A 561 16.07 11.80 -14.80
C ASP A 561 15.27 10.49 -15.14
N GLY A 562 15.50 9.93 -16.33
CA GLY A 562 14.75 8.79 -16.86
C GLY A 562 15.07 7.40 -16.27
N THR A 563 14.60 6.35 -16.96
CA THR A 563 14.79 4.95 -16.57
C THR A 563 15.78 4.25 -17.50
N ARG A 564 16.81 3.60 -16.95
CA ARG A 564 17.75 2.77 -17.74
C ARG A 564 17.73 1.34 -17.19
N SER A 565 17.24 0.40 -17.99
CA SER A 565 17.10 -1.01 -17.62
C SER A 565 17.67 -1.90 -18.74
N PRO A 566 19.00 -2.04 -18.83
CA PRO A 566 19.62 -3.05 -19.68
C PRO A 566 19.29 -4.45 -19.14
N THR A 567 19.29 -5.46 -19.99
CA THR A 567 19.13 -6.87 -19.54
C THR A 567 20.43 -7.53 -19.06
N GLY A 568 21.45 -6.70 -18.75
CA GLY A 568 22.58 -7.04 -17.89
C GLY A 568 22.30 -6.65 -16.43
N THR A 569 23.05 -7.18 -15.47
CA THR A 569 22.78 -7.07 -14.03
C THR A 569 22.72 -5.64 -13.47
N GLU A 570 21.52 -5.19 -13.04
CA GLU A 570 21.26 -4.63 -11.69
C GLU A 570 19.74 -4.49 -11.40
N ASP A 571 19.36 -4.07 -10.19
CA ASP A 571 18.09 -4.38 -9.50
C ASP A 571 17.34 -3.11 -8.99
N GLY A 572 16.01 -3.01 -9.14
CA GLY A 572 15.24 -1.84 -8.68
C GLY A 572 13.76 -1.75 -9.12
N THR A 573 12.93 -1.02 -8.35
CA THR A 573 11.45 -0.92 -8.50
C THR A 573 10.93 0.51 -8.70
N ARG A 574 9.74 0.67 -9.33
CA ARG A 574 9.04 1.95 -9.55
C ARG A 574 7.52 1.84 -9.27
N SER A 575 6.85 2.96 -8.99
CA SER A 575 5.39 3.05 -8.77
C SER A 575 4.75 4.16 -9.60
N PRO A 576 3.51 4.01 -10.11
CA PRO A 576 2.90 4.99 -11.01
C PRO A 576 2.10 6.09 -10.30
N THR A 577 2.08 7.29 -10.90
CA THR A 577 1.24 8.43 -10.51
C THR A 577 0.24 8.79 -11.61
N GLY A 578 -1.04 8.92 -11.29
CA GLY A 578 -2.06 9.51 -12.17
C GLY A 578 -3.06 10.33 -11.35
N THR A 579 -3.59 11.44 -11.89
CA THR A 579 -4.30 12.50 -11.16
C THR A 579 -5.26 12.03 -10.05
N GLU A 580 -4.77 12.06 -8.81
CA GLU A 580 -5.50 11.60 -7.63
C GLU A 580 -6.49 12.70 -7.15
N ASP A 581 -7.52 12.32 -6.38
CA ASP A 581 -8.12 13.26 -5.43
C ASP A 581 -7.10 13.53 -4.33
N GLY A 582 -6.85 14.81 -4.02
CA GLY A 582 -5.81 15.17 -3.06
C GLY A 582 -6.10 14.73 -1.63
N THR A 583 -7.36 14.40 -1.33
CA THR A 583 -7.82 14.05 0.02
C THR A 583 -8.92 12.99 0.00
N LEU A 584 -8.92 12.12 1.02
CA LEU A 584 -10.00 11.18 1.34
C LEU A 584 -10.63 11.53 2.69
N LEU A 585 -11.96 11.54 2.76
CA LEU A 585 -12.70 11.52 4.01
C LEU A 585 -13.18 10.10 4.31
N VAL A 586 -12.80 9.57 5.48
CA VAL A 586 -13.31 8.32 6.03
C VAL A 586 -14.20 8.65 7.22
N PHE A 587 -15.44 8.16 7.24
CA PHE A 587 -16.27 8.23 8.44
C PHE A 587 -16.60 6.80 8.90
N GLU A 588 -15.98 6.37 10.00
CA GLU A 588 -16.25 5.07 10.60
C GLU A 588 -17.60 5.10 11.30
N ASN A 589 -18.61 4.50 10.66
CA ASN A 589 -19.96 4.42 11.21
C ASN A 589 -19.96 3.75 12.58
N ARG A 590 -20.72 4.33 13.53
CA ARG A 590 -20.90 3.79 14.88
C ARG A 590 -21.38 2.34 14.81
N PHE A 591 -20.49 1.43 15.18
CA PHE A 591 -20.84 0.03 15.35
C PHE A 591 -21.47 -0.16 16.74
N ARG A 592 -22.75 0.20 16.87
CA ARG A 592 -23.54 -0.08 18.07
C ARG A 592 -23.79 -1.58 18.15
N ASP A 593 -23.04 -2.26 19.02
CA ASP A 593 -23.47 -3.55 19.51
C ASP A 593 -24.76 -3.32 20.33
N PRO A 594 -25.86 -4.06 20.11
CA PRO A 594 -26.93 -4.11 21.11
C PRO A 594 -26.34 -4.50 22.47
N ASP A 595 -26.83 -3.84 23.51
CA ASP A 595 -26.24 -3.80 24.85
C ASP A 595 -25.97 -5.20 25.46
N ASP A 596 -26.68 -6.22 24.96
CA ASP A 596 -26.55 -7.64 25.25
C ASP A 596 -25.10 -8.16 25.33
N LEU A 597 -24.22 -7.86 24.35
CA LEU A 597 -22.87 -8.47 24.33
C LEU A 597 -21.93 -7.85 25.37
N THR A 598 -21.95 -6.53 25.51
CA THR A 598 -21.19 -5.82 26.55
C THR A 598 -21.68 -6.23 27.94
N ALA A 599 -23.00 -6.34 28.15
CA ALA A 599 -23.58 -6.82 29.39
C ALA A 599 -23.22 -8.28 29.70
N ALA A 600 -23.21 -9.17 28.69
CA ALA A 600 -22.85 -10.58 28.85
C ALA A 600 -21.35 -10.78 29.16
N LEU A 601 -20.46 -9.97 28.57
CA LEU A 601 -19.04 -9.94 28.93
C LEU A 601 -18.86 -9.43 30.37
N ALA A 602 -19.55 -8.34 30.74
CA ALA A 602 -19.50 -7.80 32.10
C ALA A 602 -20.02 -8.79 33.16
N ALA A 603 -21.04 -9.60 32.83
CA ALA A 603 -21.53 -10.68 33.69
C ALA A 603 -20.50 -11.81 33.92
N ARG A 604 -19.51 -11.96 33.03
CA ARG A 604 -18.33 -12.83 33.20
C ARG A 604 -17.11 -12.10 33.79
N GLY A 605 -17.29 -10.87 34.28
CA GLY A 605 -16.21 -10.04 34.86
C GLY A 605 -15.26 -9.42 33.83
N ILE A 606 -15.64 -9.41 32.56
CA ILE A 606 -14.82 -8.92 31.44
C ILE A 606 -15.30 -7.54 31.01
N ARG A 607 -14.37 -6.61 30.80
CA ARG A 607 -14.63 -5.31 30.15
C ARG A 607 -13.64 -5.14 29.00
N VAL A 608 -14.14 -4.93 27.79
CA VAL A 608 -13.35 -4.57 26.62
C VAL A 608 -13.46 -3.07 26.35
N GLU A 609 -12.36 -2.43 25.96
CA GLU A 609 -12.37 -1.06 25.43
C GLU A 609 -12.94 -1.04 24.01
N HIS A 610 -13.40 0.13 23.54
CA HIS A 610 -13.84 0.26 22.15
C HIS A 610 -12.66 0.00 21.19
N PRO A 611 -12.79 -0.87 20.18
CA PRO A 611 -11.73 -1.12 19.22
C PRO A 611 -11.40 0.10 18.37
N GLU A 612 -10.17 0.59 18.46
CA GLU A 612 -9.67 1.70 17.66
C GLU A 612 -9.01 1.20 16.38
N THR A 613 -9.46 1.72 15.24
CA THR A 613 -8.76 1.55 13.96
C THR A 613 -7.50 2.42 13.97
N LEU A 614 -6.34 1.83 13.75
CA LEU A 614 -5.07 2.56 13.84
C LEU A 614 -4.74 3.39 12.58
N GLY A 615 -5.52 3.20 11.52
CA GLY A 615 -5.33 3.80 10.21
C GLY A 615 -4.45 2.95 9.31
N THR A 616 -4.85 2.84 8.04
CA THR A 616 -4.05 2.23 6.96
C THR A 616 -3.33 3.34 6.20
N PRO A 617 -2.07 3.19 5.77
CA PRO A 617 -1.49 4.07 4.76
C PRO A 617 -2.33 4.01 3.48
N THR A 618 -2.98 5.11 3.15
CA THR A 618 -3.85 5.21 1.97
C THR A 618 -3.07 5.60 0.74
N ALA A 619 -3.58 5.27 -0.46
CA ALA A 619 -3.13 5.89 -1.71
C ALA A 619 -3.22 7.42 -1.66
N PHE A 620 -4.22 7.95 -0.96
CA PHE A 620 -4.46 9.37 -0.81
C PHE A 620 -3.36 10.06 0.05
N PRO A 621 -2.79 11.19 -0.42
CA PRO A 621 -1.77 11.97 0.30
C PRO A 621 -2.22 12.53 1.65
N LEU A 622 -3.53 12.72 1.84
CA LEU A 622 -4.15 13.09 3.10
C LEU A 622 -5.48 12.33 3.26
N THR A 623 -5.58 11.55 4.32
CA THR A 623 -6.82 10.90 4.73
C THR A 623 -7.25 11.43 6.09
N LEU A 624 -8.47 11.97 6.15
CA LEU A 624 -9.10 12.39 7.41
C LEU A 624 -10.10 11.31 7.84
N VAL A 625 -9.74 10.58 8.90
CA VAL A 625 -10.59 9.55 9.51
C VAL A 625 -11.36 10.16 10.67
N ALA A 626 -12.68 10.04 10.65
CA ALA A 626 -13.56 10.43 11.74
C ALA A 626 -14.22 9.18 12.35
N HIS A 627 -14.16 9.04 13.67
CA HIS A 627 -14.73 7.91 14.41
C HIS A 627 -15.20 8.34 15.80
N HIS A 628 -16.06 7.55 16.43
CA HIS A 628 -16.39 7.70 17.85
C HIS A 628 -15.52 6.78 18.70
N ASP A 629 -15.07 7.28 19.85
CA ASP A 629 -14.32 6.49 20.82
C ASP A 629 -15.24 5.79 21.85
N GLY A 630 -14.64 5.17 22.88
CA GLY A 630 -15.38 4.52 23.96
C GLY A 630 -16.17 5.45 24.90
N ASP A 631 -15.94 6.77 24.82
CA ASP A 631 -16.68 7.80 25.56
C ASP A 631 -17.72 8.52 24.65
N GLU A 632 -18.05 7.91 23.49
CA GLU A 632 -18.89 8.45 22.39
C GLU A 632 -18.44 9.84 21.88
N GLN A 633 -17.17 10.20 22.05
CA GLN A 633 -16.61 11.47 21.58
C GLN A 633 -16.16 11.37 20.12
N LEU A 634 -16.50 12.36 19.29
CA LEU A 634 -16.05 12.42 17.90
C LEU A 634 -14.55 12.74 17.87
N VAL A 635 -13.80 11.84 17.27
CA VAL A 635 -12.37 11.90 17.06
C VAL A 635 -12.11 12.12 15.57
N LEU A 636 -11.22 13.05 15.26
CA LEU A 636 -10.67 13.25 13.94
C LEU A 636 -9.19 12.85 13.94
N THR A 637 -8.76 12.06 12.96
CA THR A 637 -7.39 11.61 12.78
C THR A 637 -6.94 11.89 11.34
N ALA A 638 -5.97 12.79 11.16
CA ALA A 638 -5.35 13.04 9.86
C ALA A 638 -4.13 12.13 9.69
N VAL A 639 -4.17 11.24 8.69
CA VAL A 639 -3.06 10.42 8.20
C VAL A 639 -2.56 11.05 6.90
N HIS A 640 -1.26 11.30 6.76
CA HIS A 640 -0.72 12.03 5.61
C HIS A 640 0.67 11.57 5.18
N ASP A 641 0.95 11.69 3.89
CA ASP A 641 2.28 11.50 3.31
C ASP A 641 3.18 12.70 3.66
N ARG A 642 4.26 12.46 4.41
CA ARG A 642 5.21 13.50 4.86
C ARG A 642 6.12 14.04 3.77
N SER A 643 6.20 13.37 2.62
CA SER A 643 6.87 13.92 1.44
C SER A 643 6.02 15.01 0.76
N ARG A 644 4.69 14.91 0.85
CA ARG A 644 3.72 15.82 0.21
C ARG A 644 3.16 16.89 1.16
N ILE A 645 3.08 16.59 2.46
CA ILE A 645 2.48 17.42 3.53
C ILE A 645 3.32 17.29 4.82
N ALA A 646 4.03 18.33 5.24
CA ALA A 646 4.87 18.22 6.45
C ALA A 646 4.07 18.12 7.77
N ASP A 647 2.90 18.77 7.84
CA ASP A 647 2.00 18.72 8.99
C ASP A 647 0.53 18.93 8.55
N ALA A 648 -0.39 18.23 9.22
CA ALA A 648 -1.84 18.34 9.03
C ALA A 648 -2.58 18.97 10.24
N THR A 649 -1.84 19.41 11.27
CA THR A 649 -2.40 19.94 12.53
C THR A 649 -3.32 21.14 12.34
N ASP A 650 -2.97 22.09 11.48
CA ASP A 650 -3.83 23.26 11.19
C ASP A 650 -5.16 22.87 10.56
N VAL A 651 -5.12 21.98 9.57
CA VAL A 651 -6.31 21.48 8.87
C VAL A 651 -7.23 20.72 9.83
N LEU A 652 -6.66 19.93 10.72
CA LEU A 652 -7.40 19.20 11.76
C LEU A 652 -8.01 20.15 12.81
N THR A 653 -7.26 21.17 13.21
CA THR A 653 -7.70 22.21 14.17
C THR A 653 -8.83 23.05 13.60
N HIS A 654 -8.71 23.52 12.35
CA HIS A 654 -9.78 24.23 11.66
C HIS A 654 -11.03 23.34 11.46
N SER A 655 -10.85 22.04 11.17
CA SER A 655 -11.98 21.10 11.05
C SER A 655 -12.74 20.96 12.38
N ALA A 656 -12.02 20.73 13.47
CA ALA A 656 -12.63 20.58 14.79
C ALA A 656 -13.26 21.89 15.31
N LEU A 657 -12.65 23.04 15.04
CA LEU A 657 -13.21 24.36 15.36
C LEU A 657 -14.56 24.54 14.66
N LEU A 658 -14.63 24.37 13.34
CA LEU A 658 -15.88 24.55 12.60
C LEU A 658 -16.96 23.57 13.04
N LEU A 659 -16.63 22.29 13.22
CA LEU A 659 -17.58 21.30 13.75
C LEU A 659 -18.08 21.63 15.16
N GLY A 660 -17.22 22.21 16.01
CA GLY A 660 -17.58 22.67 17.35
C GLY A 660 -18.50 23.89 17.36
N GLU A 661 -18.33 24.81 16.40
CA GLU A 661 -19.09 26.06 16.30
C GLU A 661 -20.41 25.92 15.53
N LEU A 662 -20.50 25.03 14.53
CA LEU A 662 -21.71 24.83 13.71
C LEU A 662 -23.03 24.76 14.53
N PRO A 663 -23.13 24.02 15.65
CA PRO A 663 -24.35 23.96 16.46
C PRO A 663 -24.81 25.28 17.09
N TYR A 664 -23.90 26.25 17.22
CA TYR A 664 -24.14 27.55 17.86
C TYR A 664 -24.37 28.67 16.85
N VAL A 665 -23.59 28.66 15.77
CA VAL A 665 -23.51 29.79 14.81
C VAL A 665 -24.34 29.58 13.56
N ALA A 666 -24.66 28.32 13.19
CA ALA A 666 -25.29 28.01 11.90
C ALA A 666 -26.81 27.77 12.03
N ASP A 667 -27.55 28.82 11.68
CA ASP A 667 -29.00 28.83 11.46
C ASP A 667 -29.36 28.89 9.95
N ASP A 668 -30.66 28.99 9.66
CA ASP A 668 -31.28 29.09 8.33
C ASP A 668 -30.71 30.21 7.45
N SER A 669 -30.15 31.27 8.06
CA SER A 669 -29.63 32.47 7.38
C SER A 669 -28.11 32.51 7.25
N THR A 670 -27.41 31.66 8.00
CA THR A 670 -25.95 31.71 8.13
C THR A 670 -25.26 31.35 6.82
N THR A 671 -24.48 32.27 6.26
CA THR A 671 -23.80 32.06 4.99
C THR A 671 -22.47 31.33 5.15
N VAL A 672 -22.01 30.70 4.07
CA VAL A 672 -20.66 30.16 3.94
C VAL A 672 -19.60 31.22 4.30
N ALA A 673 -19.77 32.46 3.85
CA ALA A 673 -18.84 33.55 4.16
C ALA A 673 -18.83 33.90 5.65
N ASP A 674 -19.94 33.76 6.38
CA ASP A 674 -19.97 33.99 7.83
C ASP A 674 -19.16 32.94 8.56
N LEU A 675 -19.33 31.66 8.20
CA LEU A 675 -18.59 30.56 8.82
C LEU A 675 -17.07 30.65 8.54
N LEU A 676 -16.68 31.04 7.32
CA LEU A 676 -15.28 31.20 6.93
C LEU A 676 -14.56 32.33 7.70
N ARG A 677 -15.28 33.30 8.29
CA ARG A 677 -14.69 34.35 9.14
C ARG A 677 -14.35 33.88 10.56
N LEU A 678 -14.84 32.72 10.99
CA LEU A 678 -14.48 32.12 12.29
C LEU A 678 -13.05 31.54 12.29
N LEU A 679 -12.53 31.22 11.11
CA LEU A 679 -11.18 30.70 10.96
C LEU A 679 -10.16 31.85 11.09
N PRO A 680 -9.07 31.69 11.87
CA PRO A 680 -8.01 32.70 11.96
C PRO A 680 -7.47 33.00 10.57
N ALA A 681 -7.16 34.28 10.29
CA ALA A 681 -6.65 34.71 8.99
C ALA A 681 -5.48 33.81 8.56
N ALA A 682 -5.51 33.33 7.31
CA ALA A 682 -4.43 32.47 6.81
C ALA A 682 -3.11 33.23 6.92
N ASP A 683 -2.17 32.63 7.65
CA ASP A 683 -1.00 33.35 8.17
C ASP A 683 -0.16 33.90 7.00
N THR A 684 -0.19 35.21 6.81
CA THR A 684 0.68 35.91 5.84
C THR A 684 2.06 36.12 6.46
N THR A 685 2.65 35.05 6.97
CA THR A 685 3.98 35.05 7.57
C THR A 685 4.98 34.52 6.55
N THR A 686 5.93 35.38 6.18
CA THR A 686 7.02 35.13 5.22
C THR A 686 6.62 35.06 3.74
N THR A 687 6.15 36.19 3.20
CA THR A 687 6.80 36.65 1.95
C THR A 687 8.29 36.81 2.26
N PRO A 688 9.23 36.14 1.55
CA PRO A 688 10.64 36.45 1.73
C PRO A 688 10.82 37.92 1.37
N ALA A 689 11.27 38.72 2.34
CA ALA A 689 11.45 40.15 2.12
C ALA A 689 12.38 40.35 0.92
N SER A 690 11.93 41.08 -0.10
CA SER A 690 12.77 41.44 -1.23
C SER A 690 14.08 42.02 -0.68
N PRO A 691 15.25 41.53 -1.11
CA PRO A 691 16.51 42.06 -0.61
C PRO A 691 16.56 43.57 -0.88
N PRO A 692 17.07 44.39 0.07
CA PRO A 692 17.15 45.81 -0.14
C PRO A 692 17.98 46.10 -1.41
N PRO A 693 17.57 47.08 -2.23
CA PRO A 693 18.24 47.32 -3.50
C PRO A 693 19.73 47.65 -3.26
N HIS A 694 20.60 46.99 -4.04
CA HIS A 694 22.04 47.26 -3.97
C HIS A 694 22.32 48.74 -4.23
N PRO A 695 23.26 49.36 -3.48
CA PRO A 695 23.70 50.72 -3.78
C PRO A 695 24.38 50.74 -5.17
N PRO A 696 24.22 51.84 -5.94
CA PRO A 696 24.76 51.92 -7.29
C PRO A 696 26.29 51.86 -7.29
N ALA A 697 26.86 51.11 -8.24
CA ALA A 697 28.30 51.02 -8.42
C ALA A 697 28.91 52.39 -8.79
N PRO A 698 30.08 52.76 -8.26
CA PRO A 698 30.75 54.01 -8.60
C PRO A 698 31.29 53.96 -10.05
N PRO A 699 31.31 55.11 -10.76
CA PRO A 699 31.73 55.14 -12.16
C PRO A 699 33.24 54.93 -12.31
N THR A 700 33.63 54.02 -13.22
CA THR A 700 35.03 53.79 -13.59
C THR A 700 35.56 54.91 -14.49
N ALA A 701 36.55 55.66 -14.01
CA ALA A 701 37.31 56.63 -14.80
C ALA A 701 38.72 56.09 -15.17
N ARG A 702 39.23 56.47 -16.35
CA ARG A 702 40.38 55.86 -17.03
C ARG A 702 41.74 56.51 -16.70
N THR A 703 42.70 55.70 -16.23
CA THR A 703 44.18 55.74 -16.48
C THR A 703 44.97 57.07 -16.25
N PRO A 704 46.32 57.16 -16.39
CA PRO A 704 47.38 56.16 -16.68
C PRO A 704 48.61 56.14 -15.72
N GLY A 705 49.54 55.17 -15.88
CA GLY A 705 50.99 55.45 -15.69
C GLY A 705 51.90 54.45 -14.93
N HIS A 706 52.80 53.79 -15.69
CA HIS A 706 54.22 53.52 -15.36
C HIS A 706 54.72 52.49 -14.29
N THR A 707 55.04 51.29 -14.81
CA THR A 707 56.35 50.56 -14.76
C THR A 707 56.90 49.88 -13.47
N PRO A 708 57.78 48.84 -13.59
CA PRO A 708 57.84 47.73 -12.62
C PRO A 708 59.21 47.46 -11.94
N ARG A 709 59.19 46.63 -10.88
CA ARG A 709 60.30 45.83 -10.26
C ARG A 709 59.72 45.06 -9.05
N ARG A 710 60.20 43.88 -8.59
CA ARG A 710 61.17 42.86 -9.07
C ARG A 710 60.92 41.58 -8.23
N SER A 711 61.02 40.37 -8.79
CA SER A 711 60.97 39.10 -8.03
C SER A 711 62.25 38.85 -7.20
N PRO A 712 62.30 37.88 -6.26
CA PRO A 712 62.57 36.47 -6.66
C PRO A 712 61.92 35.34 -5.80
N HIS A 713 61.85 34.14 -6.40
CA HIS A 713 62.11 32.75 -5.88
C HIS A 713 61.70 32.32 -4.44
N CYS A 714 61.32 31.05 -4.14
CA CYS A 714 61.22 29.81 -4.95
C CYS A 714 60.33 28.71 -4.30
N CYS A 715 59.66 27.93 -5.14
CA CYS A 715 59.36 26.48 -5.14
C CYS A 715 59.34 25.59 -3.86
N ARG A 716 58.22 24.83 -3.72
CA ARG A 716 58.05 23.33 -3.66
C ARG A 716 58.80 22.46 -2.61
N CYS A 717 58.38 21.24 -2.21
CA CYS A 717 57.09 20.49 -2.10
C CYS A 717 57.32 19.11 -1.42
N GLY A 718 56.54 18.73 -0.39
CA GLY A 718 56.24 17.35 0.08
C GLY A 718 57.38 16.43 0.60
N PRO A 719 57.11 15.14 0.95
CA PRO A 719 55.83 14.48 1.31
C PRO A 719 55.97 13.62 2.65
N PRO A 720 55.26 12.49 2.98
CA PRO A 720 54.90 12.08 4.37
C PRO A 720 55.72 10.89 4.96
N PRO A 721 55.43 10.41 6.21
CA PRO A 721 54.70 9.12 6.38
C PRO A 721 53.90 8.88 7.71
N THR A 722 53.25 7.71 7.83
CA THR A 722 52.73 7.04 9.07
C THR A 722 53.45 5.68 9.27
N PRO A 723 53.19 4.76 10.26
CA PRO A 723 52.34 4.75 11.47
C PRO A 723 53.00 4.18 12.78
N GLY A 724 52.29 4.18 13.94
CA GLY A 724 52.29 3.02 14.89
C GLY A 724 52.78 3.14 16.36
N ARG A 725 52.12 2.34 17.24
CA ARG A 725 52.43 1.85 18.62
C ARG A 725 52.13 2.68 19.90
N ALA A 726 51.50 1.98 20.86
CA ALA A 726 51.43 2.18 22.32
C ALA A 726 52.42 1.20 23.04
N PRO A 727 52.53 0.99 24.40
CA PRO A 727 51.58 1.29 25.51
C PRO A 727 52.19 1.70 26.91
N SER A 728 51.34 1.75 27.96
CA SER A 728 51.62 1.56 29.43
C SER A 728 52.42 2.61 30.23
N ALA A 729 52.31 2.79 31.57
CA ALA A 729 51.24 2.55 32.57
C ALA A 729 51.60 3.14 33.99
N CYS A 730 50.60 3.37 34.85
CA CYS A 730 50.59 3.26 36.34
C CYS A 730 51.28 4.26 37.33
N SER A 731 50.45 4.77 38.27
CA SER A 731 50.65 4.84 39.77
C SER A 731 51.68 5.84 40.39
N ARG A 732 51.54 6.45 41.59
CA ARG A 732 50.54 6.49 42.71
C ARG A 732 50.81 7.75 43.66
N PRO A 733 50.18 7.95 44.86
CA PRO A 733 49.98 9.26 45.57
C PRO A 733 50.95 9.45 46.79
N PRO A 734 50.67 10.12 47.97
CA PRO A 734 49.56 11.01 48.45
C PRO A 734 49.99 12.25 49.29
N THR A 735 49.02 13.06 49.80
CA THR A 735 48.86 13.51 51.23
C THR A 735 47.74 14.56 51.45
N SER A 736 47.15 14.59 52.65
CA SER A 736 46.27 15.65 53.20
C SER A 736 47.00 16.38 54.36
N PRO A 737 46.52 17.53 54.89
CA PRO A 737 45.51 17.51 55.99
C PRO A 737 44.52 18.71 56.06
N ALA A 738 43.55 18.63 56.97
CA ALA A 738 42.67 19.74 57.43
C ALA A 738 43.17 20.33 58.79
N PRO A 739 42.52 21.35 59.43
CA PRO A 739 41.36 21.05 60.30
C PRO A 739 40.34 22.20 60.64
N ALA A 740 39.18 21.79 61.23
CA ALA A 740 38.41 22.41 62.34
C ALA A 740 37.75 23.81 62.21
N THR A 741 36.65 24.18 62.91
CA THR A 741 35.49 23.54 63.64
C THR A 741 34.46 24.70 63.92
N THR A 742 33.22 24.55 64.42
CA THR A 742 32.36 23.44 64.92
C THR A 742 31.09 23.33 64.03
N GLY A 743 29.88 22.85 64.37
CA GLY A 743 29.27 22.35 65.63
C GLY A 743 27.82 21.83 65.44
N SER A 744 27.13 21.43 66.51
CA SER A 744 25.73 20.91 66.53
C SER A 744 25.13 20.98 67.97
N PRO A 745 23.83 20.76 68.27
CA PRO A 745 23.11 19.48 68.02
C PRO A 745 21.61 19.54 67.64
N ALA A 746 21.06 18.37 67.29
CA ALA A 746 19.63 18.03 67.07
C ALA A 746 18.94 17.63 68.43
N PRO A 747 17.74 16.96 68.57
CA PRO A 747 16.89 16.29 67.56
C PRO A 747 15.32 16.26 67.76
N THR A 748 14.64 15.53 66.86
CA THR A 748 13.42 14.67 67.03
C THR A 748 11.96 15.20 67.00
N ARG A 749 11.12 14.31 66.41
CA ARG A 749 9.69 13.96 66.65
C ARG A 749 8.55 14.53 65.79
N ALA A 750 7.79 13.59 65.20
CA ALA A 750 6.35 13.64 64.88
C ALA A 750 5.50 13.23 66.14
N PRO A 751 4.15 13.09 66.14
CA PRO A 751 3.17 13.18 65.03
C PRO A 751 1.80 13.86 65.37
N LYS A 752 0.83 13.74 64.44
CA LYS A 752 -0.65 13.87 64.59
C LYS A 752 -1.27 15.22 65.02
N ARG A 753 -2.13 15.74 64.16
CA ARG A 753 -3.59 15.66 64.39
C ARG A 753 -4.36 15.60 63.07
#